data_AF-A0A954N3N7-F1
#
_entry.id   AF-A0A954N3N7-F1
#
_cell.length_a   1.000
_cell.length_b   1.000
_cell.length_c   1.000
_cell.angle_alpha   90.00
_cell.angle_beta   90.00
_cell.angle_gamma   90.00
#
_symmetry.space_group_name_H-M   'P 1'
#
loop_
_entity.id
_entity.type
_entity.pdbx_description
1 polymer ?
#
loop_
_entity_poly.entity_id
_entity_poly.type
_entity_poly.pdbx_seq_one_letter_code
_entity_poly.pdbx_strand_id
1 'polypeptide(L)'
;MNHTLHRIGLCLSLWMICSGCQRLDVMRFQNSEKDKENLFAEQEVTTDYIEDKAQVVGNSVMVLYGVGLVTRLDNTGEDPPPSNYRTVLVREMNRRGVSNPNEILRDPTTALVLVTGYLSADVKKNGHFDIQVTLPPGSQATSLAGGWLMETYLWEKAQAPTGQELTGRAYAVASGPILLSVSDESETKTPALLKRGKVLGGGVAKIDRDLGIFLRSDFKGARNSKRIADRIGERFHDHSDRGIKVSMAKAKDDQFIELKVHPYYKNNYPRYMKVIGNIVFKESLVEQRDRLDKLKDQLNNPDTSALAAIRMESIGTDAIPFLKTGLNSSSKEVRFYSAEALAYMKDDSGVEVLADCAKTERAFRAYAFAAFAALDTPSCYTHLRELLEDETPETKYGAFRALWTCNPSDPAIAGRRINDEFNFHPLSLGGEPMVHLSRNRVAEVVLFGMDQRLSPPLALSAGNKISINATPGSDTVTISKFEYGQKDERRIVENNLAKVIREVAELGATYPDVARMLMQAKAQHNLESRLEVDALPNTGRLYYRTKEEQDLASSRGGRRKEKSTIGREALIPNIFSANEEDVKDEKADPFVGRTADAGEDEETGEASSTDIRQTSGEESDESPEESSGGKGVGSRIRKLNFFRSQEDSE
;
A
#
# COMPACT_ATOMS: atom_id res chain seq x y z
N MET A 1 73.30 -19.39 -41.24
CA MET A 1 73.72 -18.06 -40.77
C MET A 1 72.66 -17.56 -39.81
N ASN A 2 72.87 -17.28 -38.53
CA ASN A 2 73.99 -17.39 -37.60
C ASN A 2 73.31 -17.21 -36.21
N HIS A 3 73.51 -18.16 -35.30
CA HIS A 3 74.20 -17.98 -34.00
C HIS A 3 73.36 -17.32 -32.87
N THR A 4 72.91 -18.08 -31.86
CA THR A 4 73.57 -18.44 -30.57
C THR A 4 73.61 -17.27 -29.55
N LEU A 5 72.95 -17.35 -28.39
CA LEU A 5 73.28 -18.05 -27.12
C LEU A 5 74.06 -17.17 -26.12
N HIS A 6 73.78 -17.39 -24.81
CA HIS A 6 74.49 -16.97 -23.57
C HIS A 6 74.09 -15.64 -22.89
N ARG A 7 73.97 -15.48 -21.55
CA ARG A 7 74.50 -16.19 -20.34
C ARG A 7 73.76 -15.67 -19.06
N ILE A 8 73.32 -16.53 -18.13
CA ILE A 8 73.91 -16.95 -16.81
C ILE A 8 73.54 -16.09 -15.56
N GLY A 9 73.14 -16.81 -14.49
CA GLY A 9 73.22 -16.47 -13.05
C GLY A 9 72.03 -17.04 -12.27
N LEU A 10 71.97 -18.30 -11.80
CA LEU A 10 72.70 -19.05 -10.76
C LEU A 10 72.47 -18.59 -9.31
N CYS A 11 71.69 -19.38 -8.55
CA CYS A 11 71.78 -19.67 -7.10
C CYS A 11 70.85 -20.88 -6.82
N LEU A 12 71.37 -22.11 -6.63
CA LEU A 12 71.54 -22.83 -5.34
C LEU A 12 70.26 -22.84 -4.47
N SER A 13 69.72 -23.91 -3.88
CA SER A 13 69.99 -25.35 -3.67
C SER A 13 68.81 -25.80 -2.76
N LEU A 14 68.22 -27.00 -2.76
CA LEU A 14 68.72 -28.21 -2.10
C LEU A 14 67.56 -29.26 -2.01
N TRP A 15 67.84 -30.51 -2.44
CA TRP A 15 67.37 -31.83 -1.92
C TRP A 15 65.86 -32.22 -1.84
N MET A 16 65.41 -33.46 -2.06
CA MET A 16 65.95 -34.70 -2.66
C MET A 16 64.74 -35.66 -2.87
N ILE A 17 64.76 -36.47 -3.93
CA ILE A 17 63.86 -37.60 -4.22
C ILE A 17 64.55 -38.91 -3.79
N CYS A 18 63.78 -39.95 -3.45
CA CYS A 18 64.00 -41.42 -3.57
C CYS A 18 63.52 -42.17 -2.30
N SER A 19 63.02 -43.41 -2.25
CA SER A 19 62.66 -44.48 -3.22
C SER A 19 62.11 -45.70 -2.42
N GLY A 20 61.25 -46.52 -3.04
CA GLY A 20 61.07 -47.98 -2.74
C GLY A 20 60.14 -48.36 -1.57
N CYS A 21 59.32 -49.41 -1.57
CA CYS A 21 59.33 -50.70 -2.28
C CYS A 21 57.92 -51.32 -2.37
N GLN A 22 57.70 -52.17 -3.40
CA GLN A 22 56.54 -53.04 -3.61
C GLN A 22 56.62 -54.32 -2.73
N ARG A 23 55.47 -54.84 -2.23
CA ARG A 23 54.91 -56.17 -2.59
C ARG A 23 53.61 -56.53 -1.87
N LEU A 24 52.72 -57.17 -2.66
CA LEU A 24 51.57 -58.04 -2.35
C LEU A 24 51.79 -58.97 -1.13
N ASP A 25 50.81 -59.50 -0.38
CA ASP A 25 49.38 -59.80 -0.58
C ASP A 25 48.74 -60.01 0.81
N VAL A 26 47.40 -59.93 0.92
CA VAL A 26 46.50 -60.91 1.58
C VAL A 26 45.17 -60.24 1.95
N MET A 27 44.12 -60.89 1.45
CA MET A 27 42.71 -60.59 1.63
C MET A 27 42.29 -60.27 3.07
N ARG A 28 41.53 -59.19 3.23
CA ARG A 28 40.45 -59.12 4.23
C ARG A 28 39.21 -58.54 3.55
N PHE A 29 38.31 -59.46 3.18
CA PHE A 29 36.91 -59.17 2.94
C PHE A 29 36.35 -58.51 4.21
N GLN A 30 36.03 -57.21 4.13
CA GLN A 30 35.11 -56.57 5.07
C GLN A 30 33.95 -56.00 4.25
N ASN A 31 32.75 -56.44 4.63
CA ASN A 31 31.47 -56.10 4.04
C ASN A 31 31.31 -54.59 3.83
N SER A 32 31.07 -54.18 2.58
CA SER A 32 30.42 -52.90 2.27
C SER A 32 29.11 -53.13 1.53
N GLU A 33 28.07 -53.53 2.28
CA GLU A 33 26.69 -53.33 1.82
C GLU A 33 26.36 -51.84 1.62
N LYS A 34 27.19 -50.93 2.16
CA LYS A 34 27.08 -49.48 1.99
C LYS A 34 27.48 -48.93 0.61
N ASP A 35 28.19 -49.71 -0.21
CA ASP A 35 28.64 -49.21 -1.53
C ASP A 35 27.62 -49.50 -2.65
N LYS A 36 26.56 -50.28 -2.35
CA LYS A 36 25.48 -50.56 -3.31
C LYS A 36 24.26 -49.65 -3.15
N GLU A 37 24.12 -48.94 -2.03
CA GLU A 37 23.04 -47.97 -1.81
C GLU A 37 23.27 -46.62 -2.52
N ASN A 38 24.51 -46.31 -2.94
CA ASN A 38 24.83 -45.05 -3.63
C ASN A 38 24.75 -45.12 -5.17
N LEU A 39 24.28 -46.24 -5.75
CA LEU A 39 24.04 -46.39 -7.20
C LEU A 39 22.63 -45.99 -7.65
N PHE A 40 21.74 -45.69 -6.70
CA PHE A 40 20.45 -45.05 -6.91
C PHE A 40 20.39 -43.73 -6.12
N ALA A 41 21.41 -42.89 -6.25
CA ALA A 41 21.20 -41.48 -5.99
C ALA A 41 20.11 -41.04 -6.97
N GLU A 42 18.86 -40.96 -6.50
CA GLU A 42 17.80 -40.23 -7.18
C GLU A 42 18.42 -38.90 -7.59
N GLN A 43 18.64 -38.74 -8.88
CA GLN A 43 18.92 -37.43 -9.44
C GLN A 43 17.69 -36.62 -9.02
N GLU A 44 17.82 -35.80 -7.97
CA GLU A 44 16.75 -34.90 -7.56
C GLU A 44 16.41 -34.10 -8.81
N VAL A 45 15.27 -34.42 -9.43
CA VAL A 45 14.78 -33.71 -10.61
C VAL A 45 14.46 -32.32 -10.09
N THR A 46 15.38 -31.38 -10.30
CA THR A 46 15.20 -29.98 -9.97
C THR A 46 14.01 -29.50 -10.78
N THR A 47 12.88 -29.27 -10.11
CA THR A 47 11.67 -28.79 -10.77
C THR A 47 11.89 -27.36 -11.24
N ASP A 48 11.83 -27.15 -12.56
CA ASP A 48 11.97 -25.83 -13.17
C ASP A 48 10.62 -25.09 -13.16
N TYR A 49 10.53 -23.98 -12.43
CA TYR A 49 9.36 -23.12 -12.39
C TYR A 49 9.47 -21.94 -13.38
N ILE A 50 8.35 -21.31 -13.75
CA ILE A 50 8.37 -20.13 -14.63
C ILE A 50 9.21 -18.99 -14.01
N GLU A 51 9.14 -18.80 -12.69
CA GLU A 51 9.92 -17.77 -11.97
C GLU A 51 11.43 -17.94 -12.11
N ASP A 52 11.92 -19.17 -12.35
CA ASP A 52 13.34 -19.41 -12.59
C ASP A 52 13.79 -18.90 -13.96
N LYS A 53 12.85 -18.87 -14.94
CA LYS A 53 13.11 -18.64 -16.37
C LYS A 53 12.66 -17.27 -16.86
N ALA A 54 11.78 -16.61 -16.12
CA ALA A 54 11.18 -15.35 -16.51
C ALA A 54 10.97 -14.44 -15.30
N GLN A 55 11.08 -13.14 -15.53
CA GLN A 55 10.75 -12.13 -14.57
C GLN A 55 9.36 -11.57 -14.89
N VAL A 56 8.52 -11.50 -13.86
CA VAL A 56 7.27 -10.77 -13.93
C VAL A 56 7.56 -9.27 -13.98
N VAL A 57 7.00 -8.58 -14.96
CA VAL A 57 7.20 -7.13 -15.18
C VAL A 57 5.84 -6.46 -15.31
N GLY A 58 5.78 -5.16 -15.00
CA GLY A 58 4.51 -4.47 -14.87
C GLY A 58 3.92 -4.63 -13.48
N ASN A 59 4.73 -4.84 -12.44
CA ASN A 59 4.32 -4.49 -11.07
C ASN A 59 4.63 -3.03 -10.74
N SER A 60 5.20 -2.27 -11.69
CA SER A 60 5.58 -0.87 -11.49
C SER A 60 4.44 0.05 -11.89
N VAL A 61 4.06 0.93 -10.98
CA VAL A 61 3.18 2.06 -11.23
C VAL A 61 3.77 2.94 -12.33
N MET A 62 2.92 3.42 -13.25
CA MET A 62 3.30 4.49 -14.18
C MET A 62 2.96 5.81 -13.52
N VAL A 63 3.97 6.65 -13.33
CA VAL A 63 3.77 7.98 -12.76
C VAL A 63 3.40 8.94 -13.88
N LEU A 64 2.24 9.57 -13.73
CA LEU A 64 1.71 10.57 -14.63
C LEU A 64 1.80 11.94 -13.98
N TYR A 65 2.05 12.97 -14.79
CA TYR A 65 2.21 14.34 -14.34
C TYR A 65 1.33 15.29 -15.15
N GLY A 66 0.89 16.36 -14.51
CA GLY A 66 0.20 17.48 -15.13
C GLY A 66 0.36 18.77 -14.31
N VAL A 67 -0.02 19.89 -14.92
CA VAL A 67 -0.14 21.18 -14.23
C VAL A 67 -1.60 21.58 -14.24
N GLY A 68 -2.16 21.83 -13.06
CA GLY A 68 -3.58 22.09 -12.86
C GLY A 68 -3.86 23.46 -12.25
N LEU A 69 -5.14 23.85 -12.31
CA LEU A 69 -5.69 25.00 -11.61
C LEU A 69 -6.59 24.50 -10.48
N VAL A 70 -6.35 24.98 -9.26
CA VAL A 70 -7.27 24.83 -8.13
C VAL A 70 -8.09 26.09 -7.99
N THR A 71 -9.38 25.92 -7.70
CA THR A 71 -10.34 27.01 -7.46
C THR A 71 -11.03 26.83 -6.11
N ARG A 72 -11.84 27.82 -5.69
CA ARG A 72 -12.63 27.81 -4.44
C ARG A 72 -11.79 27.86 -3.16
N LEU A 73 -10.55 28.34 -3.26
CA LEU A 73 -9.71 28.56 -2.09
C LEU A 73 -10.22 29.75 -1.28
N ASP A 74 -9.96 29.72 0.03
CA ASP A 74 -10.40 30.75 0.97
C ASP A 74 -9.45 31.95 1.01
N ASN A 75 -9.20 32.55 -0.16
CA ASN A 75 -8.16 33.56 -0.35
C ASN A 75 -6.76 33.08 0.09
N THR A 76 -6.52 31.78 0.08
CA THR A 76 -5.24 31.13 0.42
C THR A 76 -4.36 30.85 -0.79
N GLY A 77 -4.81 31.27 -1.98
CA GLY A 77 -4.10 31.20 -3.24
C GLY A 77 -3.10 32.33 -3.45
N GLU A 78 -2.62 32.48 -4.68
CA GLU A 78 -1.61 33.48 -5.05
C GLU A 78 -1.65 33.81 -6.55
N ASP A 79 -1.02 34.93 -6.97
CA ASP A 79 -0.54 35.10 -8.36
C ASP A 79 0.74 34.27 -8.53
N PRO A 80 0.72 33.14 -9.25
CA PRO A 80 1.86 32.24 -9.33
C PRO A 80 3.04 32.94 -10.04
N PRO A 81 4.28 32.87 -9.52
CA PRO A 81 5.42 33.54 -10.14
C PRO A 81 5.67 33.04 -11.58
N PRO A 82 6.32 33.85 -12.44
CA PRO A 82 6.72 33.42 -13.77
C PRO A 82 7.53 32.11 -13.73
N SER A 83 7.01 31.08 -14.37
CA SER A 83 7.59 29.74 -14.36
C SER A 83 7.18 28.95 -15.61
N ASN A 84 7.88 27.84 -15.87
CA ASN A 84 7.47 26.89 -16.91
C ASN A 84 6.08 26.33 -16.62
N TYR A 85 5.74 26.05 -15.35
CA TYR A 85 4.41 25.57 -14.96
C TYR A 85 3.32 26.58 -15.30
N ARG A 86 3.53 27.86 -14.97
CA ARG A 86 2.61 28.94 -15.35
C ARG A 86 2.40 29.00 -16.86
N THR A 87 3.47 28.88 -17.63
CA THR A 87 3.41 28.88 -19.10
C THR A 87 2.60 27.70 -19.64
N VAL A 88 2.80 26.51 -19.10
CA VAL A 88 2.04 25.29 -19.45
C VAL A 88 0.56 25.47 -19.13
N LEU A 89 0.22 25.94 -17.92
CA LEU A 89 -1.17 26.13 -17.50
C LEU A 89 -1.89 27.19 -18.35
N VAL A 90 -1.26 28.36 -18.58
CA VAL A 90 -1.83 29.41 -19.43
C VAL A 90 -2.05 28.91 -20.86
N ARG A 91 -1.12 28.12 -21.42
CA ARG A 91 -1.29 27.50 -22.74
C ARG A 91 -2.51 26.58 -22.78
N GLU A 92 -2.70 25.76 -21.75
CA GLU A 92 -3.85 24.86 -21.65
C GLU A 92 -5.17 25.63 -21.46
N MET A 93 -5.19 26.68 -20.62
CA MET A 93 -6.35 27.57 -20.45
C MET A 93 -6.74 28.23 -21.78
N ASN A 94 -5.76 28.76 -22.54
CA ASN A 94 -5.99 29.32 -23.86
C ASN A 94 -6.52 28.28 -24.86
N ARG A 95 -5.95 27.06 -24.85
CA ARG A 95 -6.41 25.95 -25.71
C ARG A 95 -7.88 25.60 -25.45
N ARG A 96 -8.35 25.75 -24.21
CA ARG A 96 -9.73 25.53 -23.79
C ARG A 96 -10.64 26.75 -23.96
N GLY A 97 -10.13 27.85 -24.52
CA GLY A 97 -10.90 29.07 -24.75
C GLY A 97 -11.24 29.85 -23.47
N VAL A 98 -10.49 29.65 -22.38
CA VAL A 98 -10.69 30.41 -21.14
C VAL A 98 -10.31 31.88 -21.40
N SER A 99 -11.24 32.78 -21.10
CA SER A 99 -11.01 34.23 -21.23
C SER A 99 -10.10 34.73 -20.10
N ASN A 100 -9.21 35.66 -20.42
CA ASN A 100 -8.26 36.29 -19.48
C ASN A 100 -7.57 35.32 -18.49
N PRO A 101 -6.83 34.28 -18.93
CA PRO A 101 -6.23 33.31 -18.02
C PRO A 101 -5.33 33.92 -16.93
N ASN A 102 -4.59 34.98 -17.26
CA ASN A 102 -3.71 35.65 -16.31
C ASN A 102 -4.47 36.41 -15.20
N GLU A 103 -5.70 36.84 -15.47
CA GLU A 103 -6.56 37.49 -14.47
C GLU A 103 -7.09 36.44 -13.49
N ILE A 104 -7.56 35.31 -14.00
CA ILE A 104 -8.01 34.18 -13.17
C ILE A 104 -6.88 33.69 -12.27
N LEU A 105 -5.66 33.52 -12.80
CA LEU A 105 -4.51 33.08 -12.02
C LEU A 105 -4.08 34.07 -10.93
N ARG A 106 -4.46 35.35 -11.04
CA ARG A 106 -4.16 36.37 -10.02
C ARG A 106 -5.15 36.36 -8.87
N ASP A 107 -6.29 35.70 -9.04
CA ASP A 107 -7.34 35.66 -8.05
C ASP A 107 -6.88 34.84 -6.83
N PRO A 108 -6.93 35.39 -5.60
CA PRO A 108 -6.50 34.70 -4.39
C PRO A 108 -7.35 33.47 -4.05
N THR A 109 -8.50 33.28 -4.69
CA THR A 109 -9.33 32.07 -4.59
C THR A 109 -8.84 30.93 -5.50
N THR A 110 -7.73 31.14 -6.22
CA THR A 110 -7.14 30.16 -7.13
C THR A 110 -5.66 29.90 -6.85
N ALA A 111 -5.17 28.73 -7.23
CA ALA A 111 -3.75 28.39 -7.15
C ALA A 111 -3.32 27.49 -8.31
N LEU A 112 -2.09 27.69 -8.79
CA LEU A 112 -1.43 26.75 -9.68
C LEU A 112 -0.90 25.56 -8.88
N VAL A 113 -1.15 24.34 -9.36
CA VAL A 113 -0.70 23.11 -8.68
C VAL A 113 0.00 22.14 -9.62
N LEU A 114 0.91 21.34 -9.06
CA LEU A 114 1.47 20.15 -9.68
C LEU A 114 0.59 18.95 -9.34
N VAL A 115 0.22 18.21 -10.38
CA VAL A 115 -0.71 17.08 -10.30
C VAL A 115 0.05 15.81 -10.65
N THR A 116 0.08 14.86 -9.72
CA THR A 116 0.77 13.57 -9.89
C THR A 116 -0.23 12.44 -9.75
N GLY A 117 -0.23 11.52 -10.70
CA GLY A 117 -1.10 10.35 -10.73
C GLY A 117 -0.30 9.06 -10.75
N TYR A 118 -0.68 8.10 -9.92
CA TYR A 118 -0.02 6.80 -9.81
C TYR A 118 -0.90 5.74 -10.46
N LEU A 119 -0.60 5.42 -11.73
CA LEU A 119 -1.42 4.52 -12.52
C LEU A 119 -0.95 3.06 -12.37
N SER A 120 -1.77 2.23 -11.72
CA SER A 120 -1.51 0.79 -11.54
C SER A 120 -1.45 0.04 -12.87
N ALA A 121 -0.81 -1.13 -12.87
CA ALA A 121 -0.51 -1.87 -14.09
C ALA A 121 -1.66 -2.75 -14.62
N ASP A 122 -2.70 -2.96 -13.82
CA ASP A 122 -3.94 -3.67 -14.17
C ASP A 122 -5.11 -2.71 -14.47
N VAL A 123 -4.84 -1.39 -14.52
CA VAL A 123 -5.87 -0.39 -14.75
C VAL A 123 -6.53 -0.61 -16.11
N LYS A 124 -7.86 -0.48 -16.13
CA LYS A 124 -8.64 -0.45 -17.36
C LYS A 124 -9.01 0.97 -17.73
N LYS A 125 -9.27 1.19 -19.01
CA LYS A 125 -9.79 2.46 -19.51
C LYS A 125 -11.06 2.83 -18.73
N ASN A 126 -11.17 4.09 -18.36
CA ASN A 126 -12.17 4.65 -17.45
C ASN A 126 -12.06 4.20 -15.98
N GLY A 127 -11.03 3.44 -15.62
CA GLY A 127 -10.71 3.11 -14.24
C GLY A 127 -10.36 4.37 -13.45
N HIS A 128 -10.88 4.44 -12.22
CA HIS A 128 -10.64 5.54 -11.32
C HIS A 128 -9.41 5.28 -10.43
N PHE A 129 -8.65 6.33 -10.14
CA PHE A 129 -7.51 6.28 -9.23
C PHE A 129 -7.31 7.64 -8.55
N ASP A 130 -6.54 7.65 -7.46
CA ASP A 130 -6.31 8.88 -6.72
C ASP A 130 -5.25 9.75 -7.38
N ILE A 131 -5.39 11.05 -7.13
CA ILE A 131 -4.49 12.06 -7.66
C ILE A 131 -3.87 12.83 -6.51
N GLN A 132 -2.55 12.96 -6.52
CA GLN A 132 -1.84 13.82 -5.60
C GLN A 132 -1.76 15.23 -6.16
N VAL A 133 -2.01 16.22 -5.32
CA VAL A 133 -1.97 17.64 -5.66
C VAL A 133 -1.01 18.34 -4.71
N THR A 134 -0.05 19.07 -5.25
CA THR A 134 0.94 19.81 -4.45
C THR A 134 1.17 21.19 -5.04
N LEU A 135 1.48 22.17 -4.18
CA LEU A 135 1.93 23.48 -4.65
C LEU A 135 3.35 23.37 -5.24
N PRO A 136 3.66 24.10 -6.32
CA PRO A 136 4.99 24.09 -6.92
C PRO A 136 6.04 24.72 -5.98
N PRO A 137 7.32 24.38 -6.14
CA PRO A 137 8.41 25.05 -5.41
C PRO A 137 8.36 26.57 -5.59
N GLY A 138 8.51 27.31 -4.48
CA GLY A 138 8.46 28.78 -4.47
C GLY A 138 7.07 29.41 -4.37
N SER A 139 6.01 28.59 -4.33
CA SER A 139 4.63 29.07 -4.13
C SER A 139 4.42 29.71 -2.75
N GLN A 140 3.82 30.90 -2.75
CA GLN A 140 3.35 31.67 -1.60
C GLN A 140 1.93 31.32 -1.18
N ALA A 141 1.20 30.49 -1.94
CA ALA A 141 -0.09 29.98 -1.51
C ALA A 141 0.07 29.21 -0.18
N THR A 142 -0.87 29.45 0.73
CA THR A 142 -0.77 29.00 2.13
C THR A 142 -1.52 27.70 2.39
N SER A 143 -2.59 27.43 1.63
CA SER A 143 -3.43 26.26 1.84
C SER A 143 -4.23 25.86 0.59
N LEU A 144 -4.41 24.56 0.39
CA LEU A 144 -5.32 23.96 -0.59
C LEU A 144 -6.69 23.58 0.01
N ALA A 145 -6.97 23.95 1.26
CA ALA A 145 -8.23 23.63 1.95
C ALA A 145 -9.45 24.15 1.18
N GLY A 146 -10.46 23.29 1.00
CA GLY A 146 -11.70 23.64 0.29
C GLY A 146 -11.52 23.75 -1.23
N GLY A 147 -10.30 23.50 -1.73
CA GLY A 147 -9.98 23.62 -3.14
C GLY A 147 -10.65 22.56 -4.01
N TRP A 148 -10.96 22.94 -5.25
CA TRP A 148 -11.40 22.05 -6.31
C TRP A 148 -10.39 22.03 -7.45
N LEU A 149 -9.86 20.86 -7.79
CA LEU A 149 -9.00 20.66 -8.95
C LEU A 149 -9.84 20.67 -10.23
N MET A 150 -9.58 21.65 -11.09
CA MET A 150 -10.15 21.71 -12.44
C MET A 150 -9.61 20.57 -13.31
N GLU A 151 -10.39 20.17 -14.33
CA GLU A 151 -10.00 19.08 -15.25
C GLU A 151 -8.56 19.25 -15.75
N THR A 152 -7.68 18.30 -15.44
CA THR A 152 -6.25 18.36 -15.75
C THR A 152 -5.85 17.09 -16.50
N TYR A 153 -5.25 17.24 -17.68
CA TYR A 153 -4.70 16.09 -18.42
C TYR A 153 -3.38 15.65 -17.80
N LEU A 154 -3.15 14.33 -17.77
CA LEU A 154 -1.93 13.74 -17.22
C LEU A 154 -1.18 12.94 -18.30
N TRP A 155 0.15 13.09 -18.30
CA TRP A 155 1.07 12.47 -19.24
C TRP A 155 2.18 11.73 -18.52
N GLU A 156 2.75 10.72 -19.16
CA GLU A 156 3.98 10.08 -18.68
C GLU A 156 5.15 11.02 -18.96
N LYS A 157 6.01 11.28 -17.96
CA LYS A 157 7.23 12.04 -18.18
C LYS A 157 8.25 11.15 -18.90
N ALA A 158 8.39 11.33 -20.21
CA ALA A 158 9.56 10.90 -20.97
C ALA A 158 10.34 12.14 -21.44
N GLN A 159 11.57 12.33 -20.95
CA GLN A 159 12.47 13.37 -21.44
C GLN A 159 13.23 12.86 -22.67
N ALA A 160 13.13 13.58 -23.78
CA ALA A 160 14.06 13.40 -24.89
C ALA A 160 15.47 13.83 -24.46
N PRO A 161 16.56 13.25 -25.01
CA PRO A 161 17.95 13.67 -24.73
C PRO A 161 18.23 15.15 -24.99
N THR A 162 17.34 15.85 -25.69
CA THR A 162 17.40 17.26 -26.08
C THR A 162 16.62 18.20 -25.14
N GLY A 163 16.00 17.70 -24.07
CA GLY A 163 15.21 18.51 -23.14
C GLY A 163 13.82 18.93 -23.65
N GLN A 164 13.40 18.41 -24.82
CA GLN A 164 12.10 18.69 -25.38
C GLN A 164 11.03 17.77 -24.75
N GLU A 165 9.94 18.36 -24.26
CA GLU A 165 8.79 17.61 -23.75
C GLU A 165 8.13 16.81 -24.88
N LEU A 166 8.07 15.48 -24.72
CA LEU A 166 7.32 14.63 -25.64
C LEU A 166 5.83 14.78 -25.35
N THR A 167 5.14 15.56 -26.18
CA THR A 167 3.67 15.64 -26.17
C THR A 167 3.08 14.37 -26.78
N GLY A 168 3.06 13.30 -26.00
CA GLY A 168 2.33 12.07 -26.31
C GLY A 168 0.82 12.24 -26.11
N ARG A 169 0.09 11.12 -26.25
CA ARG A 169 -1.32 11.02 -25.86
C ARG A 169 -1.44 11.12 -24.33
N ALA A 170 -2.41 11.87 -23.83
CA ALA A 170 -2.72 11.89 -22.40
C ALA A 170 -3.19 10.50 -21.92
N TYR A 171 -2.59 10.01 -20.84
CA TYR A 171 -2.88 8.70 -20.27
C TYR A 171 -3.99 8.74 -19.22
N ALA A 172 -4.28 9.91 -18.65
CA ALA A 172 -5.40 10.10 -17.73
C ALA A 172 -5.90 11.55 -17.71
N VAL A 173 -7.01 11.76 -17.01
CA VAL A 173 -7.60 13.06 -16.68
C VAL A 173 -7.87 13.09 -15.18
N ALA A 174 -7.66 14.23 -14.52
CA ALA A 174 -7.87 14.41 -13.10
C ALA A 174 -8.82 15.59 -12.82
N SER A 175 -9.77 15.43 -11.90
CA SER A 175 -10.62 16.52 -11.40
C SER A 175 -11.29 16.13 -10.08
N GLY A 176 -11.63 17.10 -9.23
CA GLY A 176 -12.46 16.86 -8.05
C GLY A 176 -12.04 17.67 -6.82
N PRO A 177 -12.74 17.48 -5.68
CA PRO A 177 -12.44 18.18 -4.44
C PRO A 177 -11.14 17.67 -3.82
N ILE A 178 -10.38 18.59 -3.20
CA ILE A 178 -9.10 18.27 -2.58
C ILE A 178 -9.32 17.90 -1.11
N LEU A 179 -8.98 16.66 -0.77
CA LEU A 179 -8.78 16.22 0.60
C LEU A 179 -7.35 16.54 1.03
N LEU A 180 -7.17 17.28 2.11
CA LEU A 180 -5.84 17.56 2.64
C LEU A 180 -5.20 16.32 3.26
N SER A 181 -3.87 16.26 3.27
CA SER A 181 -3.09 15.19 3.91
C SER A 181 -3.05 15.34 5.43
N VAL A 182 -4.17 15.69 6.06
CA VAL A 182 -4.30 15.93 7.51
C VAL A 182 -5.10 14.79 8.12
N SER A 183 -4.53 14.09 9.09
CA SER A 183 -5.12 12.94 9.80
C SER A 183 -5.94 13.37 11.02
N ASP A 184 -5.53 14.47 11.65
CA ASP A 184 -6.08 14.99 12.90
C ASP A 184 -6.06 16.53 12.90
N GLU A 185 -6.94 17.16 13.68
CA GLU A 185 -6.96 18.62 13.79
C GLU A 185 -5.65 19.22 14.29
N SER A 186 -4.88 18.49 15.10
CA SER A 186 -3.56 18.93 15.57
C SER A 186 -2.56 19.13 14.41
N GLU A 187 -2.69 18.34 13.34
CA GLU A 187 -1.84 18.39 12.16
C GLU A 187 -2.16 19.56 11.22
N THR A 188 -3.33 20.19 11.37
CA THR A 188 -3.66 21.44 10.64
C THR A 188 -2.71 22.59 10.97
N LYS A 189 -1.98 22.49 12.09
CA LYS A 189 -0.95 23.46 12.50
C LYS A 189 0.36 23.32 11.72
N THR A 190 0.53 22.25 10.94
CA THR A 190 1.72 22.00 10.13
C THR A 190 1.53 22.61 8.73
N PRO A 191 2.18 23.75 8.40
CA PRO A 191 1.91 24.45 7.14
C PRO A 191 2.20 23.60 5.89
N ALA A 192 3.16 22.66 5.98
CA ALA A 192 3.50 21.77 4.88
C ALA A 192 2.33 20.85 4.46
N LEU A 193 1.51 20.39 5.41
CA LEU A 193 0.37 19.50 5.15
C LEU A 193 -0.81 20.23 4.50
N LEU A 194 -0.91 21.55 4.70
CA LEU A 194 -1.93 22.38 4.05
C LEU A 194 -1.60 22.65 2.57
N LYS A 195 -0.32 22.54 2.18
CA LYS A 195 0.17 22.77 0.82
C LYS A 195 0.12 21.53 -0.08
N ARG A 196 -0.38 20.41 0.45
CA ARG A 196 -0.48 19.12 -0.24
C ARG A 196 -1.85 18.49 0.05
N GLY A 197 -2.37 17.78 -0.92
CA GLY A 197 -3.63 17.06 -0.78
C GLY A 197 -3.81 16.01 -1.86
N LYS A 198 -4.97 15.39 -1.85
CA LYS A 198 -5.34 14.28 -2.70
C LYS A 198 -6.75 14.46 -3.21
N VAL A 199 -6.98 14.13 -4.47
CA VAL A 199 -8.32 14.01 -5.04
C VAL A 199 -8.64 12.52 -5.14
N LEU A 200 -9.53 12.05 -4.26
CA LEU A 200 -9.87 10.63 -4.15
C LEU A 200 -10.70 10.19 -5.35
N GLY A 201 -10.24 9.17 -6.06
CA GLY A 201 -10.91 8.64 -7.26
C GLY A 201 -11.10 9.66 -8.40
N GLY A 202 -10.46 10.84 -8.31
CA GLY A 202 -10.64 11.93 -9.28
C GLY A 202 -9.87 11.74 -10.59
N GLY A 203 -8.92 10.81 -10.62
CA GLY A 203 -8.18 10.40 -11.80
C GLY A 203 -8.96 9.38 -12.61
N VAL A 204 -9.05 9.55 -13.93
CA VAL A 204 -9.71 8.63 -14.87
C VAL A 204 -8.72 8.20 -15.94
N ALA A 205 -8.45 6.90 -16.02
CA ALA A 205 -7.51 6.33 -16.99
C ALA A 205 -8.05 6.37 -18.42
N LYS A 206 -7.19 6.73 -19.39
CA LYS A 206 -7.53 6.80 -20.84
C LYS A 206 -7.01 5.61 -21.65
N ILE A 207 -6.34 4.67 -21.00
CA ILE A 207 -5.72 3.49 -21.60
C ILE A 207 -6.05 2.24 -20.78
N ASP A 208 -5.93 1.08 -21.42
CA ASP A 208 -5.84 -0.20 -20.74
C ASP A 208 -4.37 -0.53 -20.50
N ARG A 209 -4.05 -1.05 -19.31
CA ARG A 209 -2.77 -1.67 -19.02
C ARG A 209 -2.99 -3.15 -18.72
N ASP A 210 -2.14 -3.96 -19.32
CA ASP A 210 -2.05 -5.39 -19.08
C ASP A 210 -0.69 -5.66 -18.40
N LEU A 211 -0.63 -6.75 -17.64
CA LEU A 211 0.59 -7.19 -16.99
C LEU A 211 1.53 -7.84 -18.02
N GLY A 212 2.80 -8.02 -17.65
CA GLY A 212 3.81 -8.57 -18.54
C GLY A 212 4.70 -9.61 -17.88
N ILE A 213 5.26 -10.50 -18.69
CA ILE A 213 6.33 -11.40 -18.28
C ILE A 213 7.46 -11.27 -19.30
N PHE A 214 8.66 -10.99 -18.83
CA PHE A 214 9.87 -10.98 -19.65
C PHE A 214 10.70 -12.22 -19.37
N LEU A 215 11.06 -12.94 -20.43
CA LEU A 215 11.97 -14.06 -20.35
C LEU A 215 13.39 -13.57 -20.06
N ARG A 216 14.10 -14.31 -19.20
CA ARG A 216 15.51 -14.08 -18.94
C ARG A 216 16.32 -14.35 -20.21
N SER A 217 17.49 -13.71 -20.33
CA SER A 217 18.33 -13.75 -21.54
C SER A 217 18.67 -15.16 -22.02
N ASP A 218 18.89 -16.09 -21.09
CA ASP A 218 19.19 -17.50 -21.30
C ASP A 218 17.98 -18.33 -21.75
N PHE A 219 16.77 -17.82 -21.58
CA PHE A 219 15.52 -18.50 -21.96
C PHE A 219 14.77 -17.83 -23.11
N LYS A 220 15.26 -16.70 -23.64
CA LYS A 220 14.68 -16.03 -24.82
C LYS A 220 14.52 -16.98 -26.01
N GLY A 221 13.45 -16.78 -26.76
CA GLY A 221 13.17 -17.51 -27.97
C GLY A 221 11.67 -17.76 -28.14
N ALA A 222 11.18 -17.60 -29.37
CA ALA A 222 9.76 -17.73 -29.69
C ALA A 222 9.14 -19.05 -29.21
N ARG A 223 9.89 -20.16 -29.23
CA ARG A 223 9.42 -21.47 -28.72
C ARG A 223 9.21 -21.46 -27.20
N ASN A 224 10.12 -20.85 -26.45
CA ASN A 224 10.02 -20.79 -24.99
C ASN A 224 8.94 -19.78 -24.56
N SER A 225 8.91 -18.61 -25.19
CA SER A 225 7.85 -17.60 -24.97
C SER A 225 6.46 -18.19 -25.21
N LYS A 226 6.27 -18.87 -26.36
CA LYS A 226 5.02 -19.59 -26.65
C LYS A 226 4.72 -20.70 -25.63
N ARG A 227 5.70 -21.53 -25.25
CA ARG A 227 5.50 -22.60 -24.27
C ARG A 227 5.04 -22.06 -22.92
N ILE A 228 5.66 -20.99 -22.43
CA ILE A 228 5.29 -20.35 -21.17
C ILE A 228 3.86 -19.78 -21.28
N ALA A 229 3.55 -19.09 -22.36
CA ALA A 229 2.20 -18.56 -22.61
C ALA A 229 1.14 -19.67 -22.67
N ASP A 230 1.43 -20.78 -23.35
CA ASP A 230 0.53 -21.94 -23.47
C ASP A 230 0.30 -22.59 -22.09
N ARG A 231 1.35 -22.78 -21.28
CA ARG A 231 1.24 -23.32 -19.90
C ARG A 231 0.40 -22.42 -18.99
N ILE A 232 0.61 -21.11 -19.05
CA ILE A 232 -0.22 -20.16 -18.30
C ILE A 232 -1.66 -20.22 -18.80
N GLY A 233 -1.88 -20.31 -20.11
CA GLY A 233 -3.20 -20.42 -20.73
C GLY A 233 -3.96 -21.72 -20.42
N GLU A 234 -3.24 -22.84 -20.26
CA GLU A 234 -3.80 -24.11 -19.79
C GLU A 234 -4.42 -23.94 -18.39
N ARG A 235 -3.66 -23.35 -17.47
CA ARG A 235 -4.09 -23.13 -16.08
C ARG A 235 -5.09 -21.97 -15.93
N PHE A 236 -4.91 -20.90 -16.70
CA PHE A 236 -5.65 -19.65 -16.60
C PHE A 236 -6.24 -19.26 -17.95
N HIS A 237 -7.55 -19.39 -18.03
CA HIS A 237 -8.34 -19.03 -19.19
C HIS A 237 -9.70 -18.52 -18.73
N ASP A 238 -10.28 -17.65 -19.53
CA ASP A 238 -11.61 -17.10 -19.28
C ASP A 238 -12.46 -17.25 -20.54
N HIS A 239 -13.74 -16.94 -20.45
CA HIS A 239 -14.63 -16.95 -21.60
C HIS A 239 -15.00 -15.50 -21.97
N SER A 240 -14.84 -15.15 -23.23
CA SER A 240 -15.35 -13.87 -23.74
C SER A 240 -16.88 -13.80 -23.64
N ASP A 241 -17.46 -12.61 -23.83
CA ASP A 241 -18.93 -12.38 -23.86
C ASP A 241 -19.68 -13.30 -24.85
N ARG A 242 -18.97 -13.91 -25.80
CA ARG A 242 -19.51 -14.85 -26.80
C ARG A 242 -19.28 -16.32 -26.44
N GLY A 243 -18.84 -16.62 -25.22
CA GLY A 243 -18.55 -17.98 -24.74
C GLY A 243 -17.25 -18.59 -25.27
N ILE A 244 -16.41 -17.82 -25.97
CA ILE A 244 -15.15 -18.32 -26.54
C ILE A 244 -14.06 -18.33 -25.48
N LYS A 245 -13.36 -19.45 -25.30
CA LYS A 245 -12.20 -19.59 -24.41
C LYS A 245 -11.06 -18.67 -24.85
N VAL A 246 -10.62 -17.79 -23.97
CA VAL A 246 -9.51 -16.84 -24.15
C VAL A 246 -8.42 -17.18 -23.14
N SER A 247 -7.20 -17.43 -23.63
CA SER A 247 -6.02 -17.60 -22.78
C SER A 247 -5.70 -16.28 -22.07
N MET A 248 -5.35 -16.35 -20.79
CA MET A 248 -4.90 -15.18 -20.04
C MET A 248 -3.47 -14.74 -20.41
N ALA A 249 -2.70 -15.57 -21.10
CA ALA A 249 -1.35 -15.25 -21.57
C ALA A 249 -1.22 -15.34 -23.09
N LYS A 250 -0.50 -14.38 -23.67
CA LYS A 250 -0.19 -14.34 -25.10
C LYS A 250 1.26 -13.92 -25.33
N ALA A 251 2.05 -14.81 -25.93
CA ALA A 251 3.38 -14.46 -26.44
C ALA A 251 3.25 -13.39 -27.53
N LYS A 252 3.89 -12.23 -27.33
CA LYS A 252 3.93 -11.13 -28.31
C LYS A 252 5.17 -11.22 -29.18
N ASP A 253 6.31 -11.50 -28.56
CA ASP A 253 7.58 -11.70 -29.22
C ASP A 253 8.39 -12.82 -28.52
N ASP A 254 9.68 -12.91 -28.83
CA ASP A 254 10.57 -13.95 -28.32
C ASP A 254 10.98 -13.78 -26.85
N GLN A 255 10.65 -12.65 -26.23
CA GLN A 255 11.02 -12.31 -24.86
C GLN A 255 9.85 -11.80 -24.01
N PHE A 256 8.76 -11.33 -24.59
CA PHE A 256 7.64 -10.69 -23.91
C PHE A 256 6.34 -11.48 -24.09
N ILE A 257 5.69 -11.74 -22.96
CA ILE A 257 4.37 -12.35 -22.85
C ILE A 257 3.44 -11.32 -22.22
N GLU A 258 2.37 -10.97 -22.94
CA GLU A 258 1.26 -10.17 -22.42
C GLU A 258 0.40 -11.05 -21.52
N LEU A 259 0.07 -10.53 -20.34
CA LEU A 259 -0.71 -11.22 -19.33
C LEU A 259 -1.94 -10.40 -18.94
N LYS A 260 -3.12 -10.99 -19.11
CA LYS A 260 -4.38 -10.46 -18.61
C LYS A 260 -4.64 -11.00 -17.21
N VAL A 261 -5.12 -10.14 -16.32
CA VAL A 261 -5.50 -10.54 -14.97
C VAL A 261 -6.79 -11.36 -15.03
N HIS A 262 -6.73 -12.58 -14.52
CA HIS A 262 -7.91 -13.44 -14.43
C HIS A 262 -8.94 -12.84 -13.45
N PRO A 263 -10.27 -12.84 -13.74
CA PRO A 263 -11.27 -12.21 -12.87
C PRO A 263 -11.21 -12.58 -11.38
N TYR A 264 -10.98 -13.86 -11.05
CA TYR A 264 -10.84 -14.33 -9.66
C TYR A 264 -9.63 -13.75 -8.91
N TYR A 265 -8.62 -13.27 -9.64
CA TYR A 265 -7.44 -12.65 -9.06
C TYR A 265 -7.43 -11.13 -9.22
N LYS A 266 -8.48 -10.51 -9.77
CA LYS A 266 -8.53 -9.05 -10.02
C LYS A 266 -8.29 -8.22 -8.75
N ASN A 267 -8.70 -8.75 -7.60
CA ASN A 267 -8.60 -8.13 -6.28
C ASN A 267 -7.36 -8.59 -5.50
N ASN A 268 -6.50 -9.39 -6.15
CA ASN A 268 -5.53 -10.38 -5.68
C ASN A 268 -4.34 -10.53 -6.67
N TYR A 269 -3.99 -9.51 -7.46
CA TYR A 269 -3.04 -9.70 -8.56
C TYR A 269 -1.59 -10.03 -8.10
N PRO A 270 -1.09 -9.57 -6.92
CA PRO A 270 0.19 -10.05 -6.40
C PRO A 270 0.21 -11.56 -6.20
N ARG A 271 -0.88 -12.14 -5.69
CA ARG A 271 -1.05 -13.61 -5.62
C ARG A 271 -1.07 -14.24 -7.01
N TYR A 272 -1.75 -13.63 -7.98
CA TYR A 272 -1.78 -14.13 -9.37
C TYR A 272 -0.37 -14.32 -9.93
N MET A 273 0.48 -13.31 -9.75
CA MET A 273 1.87 -13.36 -10.22
C MET A 273 2.68 -14.43 -9.49
N LYS A 274 2.46 -14.60 -8.19
CA LYS A 274 3.12 -15.65 -7.39
C LYS A 274 2.73 -17.06 -7.86
N VAL A 275 1.45 -17.27 -8.16
CA VAL A 275 0.94 -18.55 -8.67
C VAL A 275 1.47 -18.83 -10.08
N ILE A 276 1.45 -17.84 -10.97
CA ILE A 276 2.05 -17.97 -12.31
C ILE A 276 3.53 -18.30 -12.23
N GLY A 277 4.29 -17.60 -11.38
CA GLY A 277 5.71 -17.87 -11.17
C GLY A 277 5.97 -19.32 -10.75
N ASN A 278 5.05 -19.93 -10.00
CA ASN A 278 5.14 -21.30 -9.51
C ASN A 278 4.52 -22.36 -10.43
N ILE A 279 4.06 -22.00 -11.64
CA ILE A 279 3.72 -23.00 -12.66
C ILE A 279 5.00 -23.66 -13.15
N VAL A 280 4.98 -24.99 -13.30
CA VAL A 280 6.14 -25.75 -13.78
C VAL A 280 6.32 -25.56 -15.28
N PHE A 281 7.53 -25.21 -15.69
CA PHE A 281 7.88 -24.97 -17.09
C PHE A 281 7.69 -26.23 -17.95
N LYS A 282 8.09 -27.39 -17.41
CA LYS A 282 7.98 -28.69 -18.07
C LYS A 282 7.91 -29.83 -17.04
N GLU A 283 6.81 -30.57 -17.07
CA GLU A 283 6.63 -31.81 -16.31
C GLU A 283 5.71 -32.77 -17.07
N SER A 284 5.90 -34.06 -16.83
CA SER A 284 4.99 -35.16 -17.18
C SER A 284 3.94 -35.39 -16.08
N LEU A 285 2.88 -36.14 -16.40
CA LEU A 285 1.83 -36.47 -15.42
C LEU A 285 2.33 -37.34 -14.25
N VAL A 286 3.39 -38.13 -14.47
CA VAL A 286 4.00 -38.96 -13.42
C VAL A 286 4.79 -38.07 -12.46
N GLU A 287 5.68 -37.22 -13.00
CA GLU A 287 6.44 -36.25 -12.22
C GLU A 287 5.52 -35.30 -11.44
N GLN A 288 4.39 -34.90 -12.03
CA GLN A 288 3.38 -34.08 -11.35
C GLN A 288 2.76 -34.79 -10.14
N ARG A 289 2.45 -36.09 -10.25
CA ARG A 289 1.90 -36.88 -9.14
C ARG A 289 2.92 -37.04 -8.01
N ASP A 290 4.16 -37.38 -8.35
CA ASP A 290 5.24 -37.49 -7.38
C ASP A 290 5.48 -36.14 -6.66
N ARG A 291 5.37 -35.04 -7.41
CA ARG A 291 5.46 -33.68 -6.86
C ARG A 291 4.28 -33.35 -5.95
N LEU A 292 3.04 -33.75 -6.28
CA LEU A 292 1.88 -33.56 -5.42
C LEU A 292 2.05 -34.26 -4.07
N ASP A 293 2.58 -35.48 -4.04
CA ASP A 293 2.86 -36.19 -2.79
C ASP A 293 3.93 -35.48 -1.96
N LYS A 294 5.01 -35.00 -2.59
CA LYS A 294 6.03 -34.17 -1.91
C LYS A 294 5.43 -32.85 -1.38
N LEU A 295 4.56 -32.21 -2.16
CA LEU A 295 3.89 -30.97 -1.76
C LEU A 295 2.92 -31.20 -0.59
N LYS A 296 2.23 -32.34 -0.53
CA LYS A 296 1.35 -32.71 0.60
C LYS A 296 2.12 -32.73 1.90
N ASP A 297 3.30 -33.32 1.87
CA ASP A 297 4.22 -33.38 2.99
C ASP A 297 4.72 -31.99 3.40
N GLN A 298 5.07 -31.15 2.43
CA GLN A 298 5.47 -29.76 2.67
C GLN A 298 4.32 -28.89 3.18
N LEU A 299 3.08 -29.17 2.76
CA LEU A 299 1.89 -28.46 3.20
C LEU A 299 1.67 -28.64 4.70
N ASN A 300 1.92 -29.84 5.22
CA ASN A 300 1.75 -30.17 6.63
C ASN A 300 2.83 -29.59 7.55
N ASN A 301 3.86 -28.93 7.02
CA ASN A 301 4.87 -28.24 7.81
C ASN A 301 4.65 -26.71 7.74
N PRO A 302 4.45 -26.02 8.90
CA PRO A 302 4.23 -24.57 8.94
C PRO A 302 5.32 -23.72 8.24
N ASP A 303 6.57 -24.19 8.19
CA ASP A 303 7.67 -23.46 7.52
C ASP A 303 7.58 -23.49 5.99
N THR A 304 6.94 -24.52 5.42
CA THR A 304 6.86 -24.73 3.97
C THR A 304 5.44 -24.62 3.41
N SER A 305 4.44 -24.61 4.29
CA SER A 305 3.01 -24.63 3.94
C SER A 305 2.60 -23.51 2.98
N ALA A 306 3.10 -22.29 3.20
CA ALA A 306 2.80 -21.13 2.37
C ALA A 306 3.20 -21.33 0.90
N LEU A 307 4.40 -21.87 0.65
CA LEU A 307 4.89 -22.10 -0.71
C LEU A 307 4.26 -23.37 -1.31
N ALA A 308 4.08 -24.41 -0.49
CA ALA A 308 3.43 -25.64 -0.92
C ALA A 308 2.00 -25.39 -1.43
N ALA A 309 1.22 -24.57 -0.70
CA ALA A 309 -0.14 -24.19 -1.09
C ALA A 309 -0.17 -23.43 -2.43
N ILE A 310 0.75 -22.48 -2.64
CA ILE A 310 0.88 -21.75 -3.92
C ILE A 310 1.25 -22.69 -5.07
N ARG A 311 2.17 -23.62 -4.85
CA ARG A 311 2.57 -24.62 -5.87
C ARG A 311 1.42 -25.58 -6.18
N MET A 312 0.63 -25.98 -5.18
CA MET A 312 -0.60 -26.73 -5.40
C MET A 312 -1.65 -25.93 -6.19
N GLU A 313 -1.84 -24.65 -5.86
CA GLU A 313 -2.75 -23.76 -6.60
C GLU A 313 -2.33 -23.58 -8.07
N SER A 314 -1.02 -23.55 -8.34
CA SER A 314 -0.47 -23.48 -9.70
C SER A 314 -0.77 -24.73 -10.55
N ILE A 315 -0.95 -25.89 -9.91
CA ILE A 315 -1.38 -27.14 -10.57
C ILE A 315 -2.86 -27.04 -10.92
N GLY A 316 -3.69 -26.57 -9.99
CA GLY A 316 -5.13 -26.42 -10.16
C GLY A 316 -5.92 -27.53 -9.50
N THR A 317 -7.00 -27.98 -10.15
CA THR A 317 -8.04 -28.84 -9.55
C THR A 317 -7.53 -30.15 -8.97
N ASP A 318 -6.48 -30.72 -9.56
CA ASP A 318 -5.91 -32.00 -9.13
C ASP A 318 -5.27 -31.91 -7.72
N ALA A 319 -4.94 -30.70 -7.26
CA ALA A 319 -4.38 -30.46 -5.93
C ALA A 319 -5.44 -30.26 -4.84
N ILE A 320 -6.72 -30.08 -5.20
CA ILE A 320 -7.81 -29.81 -4.23
C ILE A 320 -7.90 -30.86 -3.11
N PRO A 321 -7.89 -32.18 -3.40
CA PRO A 321 -7.99 -33.19 -2.34
C PRO A 321 -6.85 -33.10 -1.33
N PHE A 322 -5.64 -32.73 -1.77
CA PHE A 322 -4.47 -32.57 -0.91
C PHE A 322 -4.60 -31.34 -0.02
N LEU A 323 -5.08 -30.21 -0.55
CA LEU A 323 -5.33 -29.00 0.24
C LEU A 323 -6.43 -29.23 1.29
N LYS A 324 -7.48 -30.00 0.97
CA LYS A 324 -8.52 -30.34 1.96
C LYS A 324 -7.97 -31.12 3.15
N THR A 325 -6.90 -31.89 2.99
CA THR A 325 -6.25 -32.54 4.15
C THR A 325 -5.63 -31.53 5.11
N GLY A 326 -5.08 -30.42 4.59
CA GLY A 326 -4.47 -29.36 5.39
C GLY A 326 -5.46 -28.57 6.25
N LEU A 327 -6.76 -28.54 5.88
CA LEU A 327 -7.81 -27.91 6.69
C LEU A 327 -8.01 -28.57 8.06
N ASN A 328 -7.58 -29.82 8.23
CA ASN A 328 -7.66 -30.57 9.48
C ASN A 328 -6.38 -30.53 10.32
N SER A 329 -5.38 -29.73 9.91
CA SER A 329 -4.12 -29.60 10.64
C SER A 329 -4.30 -28.90 11.99
N SER A 330 -3.47 -29.26 12.98
CA SER A 330 -3.40 -28.52 14.25
C SER A 330 -2.79 -27.12 14.08
N SER A 331 -2.02 -26.89 13.01
CA SER A 331 -1.44 -25.58 12.73
C SER A 331 -2.41 -24.65 12.04
N LYS A 332 -2.56 -23.43 12.57
CA LYS A 332 -3.35 -22.36 11.97
C LYS A 332 -2.75 -21.92 10.64
N GLU A 333 -1.42 -21.83 10.51
CA GLU A 333 -0.77 -21.52 9.23
C GLU A 333 -1.13 -22.54 8.14
N VAL A 334 -1.04 -23.84 8.45
CA VAL A 334 -1.35 -24.91 7.48
C VAL A 334 -2.82 -24.84 7.05
N ARG A 335 -3.74 -24.70 8.02
CA ARG A 335 -5.18 -24.55 7.73
C ARG A 335 -5.44 -23.31 6.88
N PHE A 336 -4.86 -22.17 7.25
CA PHE A 336 -5.03 -20.89 6.57
C PHE A 336 -4.58 -20.96 5.11
N TYR A 337 -3.34 -21.38 4.84
CA TYR A 337 -2.82 -21.44 3.46
C TYR A 337 -3.56 -22.45 2.59
N SER A 338 -4.05 -23.55 3.19
CA SER A 338 -4.90 -24.51 2.51
C SER A 338 -6.25 -23.90 2.12
N ALA A 339 -6.91 -23.24 3.06
CA ALA A 339 -8.18 -22.57 2.84
C ALA A 339 -8.08 -21.43 1.81
N GLU A 340 -7.00 -20.65 1.88
CA GLU A 340 -6.74 -19.56 0.95
C GLU A 340 -6.57 -20.09 -0.49
N ALA A 341 -5.75 -21.14 -0.69
CA ALA A 341 -5.58 -21.74 -2.02
C ALA A 341 -6.88 -22.36 -2.56
N LEU A 342 -7.68 -23.01 -1.70
CA LEU A 342 -8.98 -23.56 -2.07
C LEU A 342 -9.94 -22.46 -2.56
N ALA A 343 -10.00 -21.32 -1.86
CA ALA A 343 -10.85 -20.20 -2.24
C ALA A 343 -10.52 -19.66 -3.65
N TYR A 344 -9.23 -19.49 -3.99
CA TYR A 344 -8.81 -19.07 -5.34
C TYR A 344 -9.03 -20.15 -6.42
N MET A 345 -9.28 -21.39 -6.02
CA MET A 345 -9.69 -22.49 -6.89
C MET A 345 -11.21 -22.73 -6.89
N LYS A 346 -11.99 -21.81 -6.31
CA LYS A 346 -13.45 -21.85 -6.22
C LYS A 346 -14.01 -23.02 -5.40
N ASP A 347 -13.25 -23.49 -4.41
CA ASP A 347 -13.70 -24.48 -3.45
C ASP A 347 -13.97 -23.80 -2.09
N ASP A 348 -15.18 -23.96 -1.58
CA ASP A 348 -15.68 -23.29 -0.37
C ASP A 348 -15.44 -24.07 0.92
N SER A 349 -14.76 -25.22 0.86
CA SER A 349 -14.54 -26.08 2.05
C SER A 349 -13.70 -25.40 3.14
N GLY A 350 -12.93 -24.36 2.79
CA GLY A 350 -12.07 -23.61 3.70
C GLY A 350 -12.70 -22.36 4.31
N VAL A 351 -13.96 -22.05 4.00
CA VAL A 351 -14.58 -20.76 4.37
C VAL A 351 -14.59 -20.49 5.88
N GLU A 352 -14.92 -21.51 6.70
CA GLU A 352 -14.91 -21.37 8.16
C GLU A 352 -13.52 -21.03 8.71
N VAL A 353 -12.48 -21.62 8.13
CA VAL A 353 -11.07 -21.34 8.48
C VAL A 353 -10.71 -19.90 8.12
N LEU A 354 -11.14 -19.41 6.95
CA LEU A 354 -10.90 -18.02 6.55
C LEU A 354 -11.62 -17.03 7.49
N ALA A 355 -12.85 -17.33 7.91
CA ALA A 355 -13.60 -16.50 8.85
C ALA A 355 -12.89 -16.42 10.22
N ASP A 356 -12.48 -17.57 10.77
CA ASP A 356 -11.73 -17.64 12.03
C ASP A 356 -10.40 -16.87 11.95
N CYS A 357 -9.65 -17.04 10.86
CA CYS A 357 -8.39 -16.33 10.65
C CYS A 357 -8.59 -14.82 10.49
N ALA A 358 -9.61 -14.39 9.73
CA ALA A 358 -9.94 -12.98 9.55
C ALA A 358 -10.29 -12.30 10.88
N LYS A 359 -11.02 -13.00 11.75
CA LYS A 359 -11.41 -12.50 13.07
C LYS A 359 -10.23 -12.48 14.03
N THR A 360 -9.58 -13.62 14.23
CA THR A 360 -8.66 -13.85 15.34
C THR A 360 -7.22 -13.42 15.08
N GLU A 361 -6.78 -13.40 13.81
CA GLU A 361 -5.36 -13.23 13.48
C GLU A 361 -5.10 -12.08 12.51
N ARG A 362 -4.52 -11.01 13.05
CA ARG A 362 -4.17 -9.78 12.34
C ARG A 362 -3.25 -10.01 11.15
N ALA A 363 -2.37 -11.02 11.22
CA ALA A 363 -1.43 -11.33 10.15
C ALA A 363 -2.08 -11.99 8.93
N PHE A 364 -3.20 -12.71 9.11
CA PHE A 364 -3.92 -13.40 8.03
C PHE A 364 -5.08 -12.58 7.45
N ARG A 365 -5.57 -11.58 8.18
CA ARG A 365 -6.81 -10.86 7.87
C ARG A 365 -6.93 -10.31 6.44
N ALA A 366 -5.91 -9.60 5.95
CA ALA A 366 -5.94 -9.03 4.60
C ALA A 366 -6.08 -10.12 3.52
N TYR A 367 -5.36 -11.22 3.69
CA TYR A 367 -5.38 -12.35 2.78
C TYR A 367 -6.70 -13.13 2.86
N ALA A 368 -7.25 -13.30 4.06
CA ALA A 368 -8.55 -13.93 4.27
C ALA A 368 -9.68 -13.17 3.57
N PHE A 369 -9.76 -11.85 3.75
CA PHE A 369 -10.77 -11.04 3.08
C PHE A 369 -10.58 -10.97 1.56
N ALA A 370 -9.34 -10.96 1.07
CA ALA A 370 -9.09 -11.06 -0.37
C ALA A 370 -9.55 -12.43 -0.93
N ALA A 371 -9.39 -13.51 -0.18
CA ALA A 371 -9.88 -14.83 -0.54
C ALA A 371 -11.42 -14.89 -0.53
N PHE A 372 -12.09 -14.28 0.46
CA PHE A 372 -13.55 -14.10 0.45
C PHE A 372 -14.03 -13.37 -0.80
N ALA A 373 -13.36 -12.25 -1.15
CA ALA A 373 -13.67 -11.45 -2.32
C ALA A 373 -13.42 -12.17 -3.66
N ALA A 374 -12.57 -13.21 -3.67
CA ALA A 374 -12.32 -14.04 -4.82
C ALA A 374 -13.34 -15.19 -4.95
N LEU A 375 -13.73 -15.81 -3.83
CA LEU A 375 -14.61 -16.98 -3.80
C LEU A 375 -16.07 -16.63 -4.10
N ASP A 376 -16.59 -15.55 -3.50
CA ASP A 376 -17.89 -14.95 -3.82
C ASP A 376 -19.09 -15.94 -3.75
N THR A 377 -19.20 -16.71 -2.67
CA THR A 377 -20.30 -17.68 -2.45
C THR A 377 -21.26 -17.24 -1.35
N PRO A 378 -22.49 -17.82 -1.27
CA PRO A 378 -23.43 -17.51 -0.19
C PRO A 378 -22.88 -17.72 1.23
N SER A 379 -22.04 -18.76 1.42
CA SER A 379 -21.37 -19.01 2.70
C SER A 379 -20.41 -17.87 3.07
N CYS A 380 -19.68 -17.32 2.10
CA CYS A 380 -18.85 -16.13 2.30
C CYS A 380 -19.68 -14.94 2.79
N TYR A 381 -20.85 -14.68 2.19
CA TYR A 381 -21.68 -13.54 2.59
C TYR A 381 -22.19 -13.65 4.02
N THR A 382 -22.56 -14.86 4.47
CA THR A 382 -22.97 -15.08 5.85
C THR A 382 -21.88 -14.66 6.83
N HIS A 383 -20.65 -15.18 6.64
CA HIS A 383 -19.54 -14.83 7.53
C HIS A 383 -19.09 -13.38 7.39
N LEU A 384 -19.09 -12.81 6.18
CA LEU A 384 -18.76 -11.39 6.00
C LEU A 384 -19.74 -10.50 6.75
N ARG A 385 -21.05 -10.80 6.73
CA ARG A 385 -22.06 -10.04 7.50
C ARG A 385 -21.85 -10.18 9.00
N GLU A 386 -21.52 -11.38 9.50
CA GLU A 386 -21.16 -11.59 10.91
C GLU A 386 -19.93 -10.75 11.32
N LEU A 387 -18.91 -10.68 10.45
CA LEU A 387 -17.68 -9.92 10.70
C LEU A 387 -17.87 -8.40 10.66
N LEU A 388 -18.98 -7.88 10.10
CA LEU A 388 -19.33 -6.45 10.19
C LEU A 388 -19.63 -6.01 11.63
N GLU A 389 -20.01 -6.95 12.49
CA GLU A 389 -20.36 -6.68 13.90
C GLU A 389 -19.17 -6.93 14.86
N ASP A 390 -18.01 -7.37 14.36
CA ASP A 390 -16.82 -7.66 15.17
C ASP A 390 -16.30 -6.41 15.87
N GLU A 391 -15.72 -6.50 17.07
CA GLU A 391 -15.26 -5.31 17.82
C GLU A 391 -14.09 -4.56 17.15
N THR A 392 -13.29 -5.22 16.30
CA THR A 392 -12.08 -4.62 15.74
C THR A 392 -12.39 -3.76 14.51
N PRO A 393 -11.95 -2.48 14.44
CA PRO A 393 -12.15 -1.63 13.25
C PRO A 393 -11.71 -2.26 11.93
N GLU A 394 -10.54 -2.88 11.96
CA GLU A 394 -9.91 -3.53 10.81
C GLU A 394 -10.71 -4.72 10.29
N THR A 395 -11.36 -5.47 11.20
CA THR A 395 -12.24 -6.59 10.84
C THR A 395 -13.53 -6.06 10.23
N LYS A 396 -14.20 -5.09 10.89
CA LYS A 396 -15.46 -4.49 10.40
C LYS A 396 -15.29 -3.93 8.99
N TYR A 397 -14.29 -3.07 8.80
CA TYR A 397 -14.09 -2.41 7.52
C TYR A 397 -13.50 -3.36 6.47
N GLY A 398 -12.63 -4.30 6.85
CA GLY A 398 -12.16 -5.35 5.95
C GLY A 398 -13.30 -6.22 5.41
N ALA A 399 -14.25 -6.60 6.28
CA ALA A 399 -15.46 -7.34 5.90
C ALA A 399 -16.37 -6.51 5.00
N PHE A 400 -16.60 -5.23 5.34
CA PHE A 400 -17.34 -4.30 4.51
C PHE A 400 -16.75 -4.19 3.11
N ARG A 401 -15.43 -4.00 2.99
CA ARG A 401 -14.74 -3.87 1.69
C ARG A 401 -14.79 -5.16 0.87
N ALA A 402 -14.63 -6.32 1.51
CA ALA A 402 -14.78 -7.62 0.84
C ALA A 402 -16.22 -7.81 0.32
N LEU A 403 -17.23 -7.55 1.16
CA LEU A 403 -18.63 -7.69 0.78
C LEU A 403 -19.03 -6.69 -0.31
N TRP A 404 -18.57 -5.44 -0.23
CA TRP A 404 -18.79 -4.42 -1.26
C TRP A 404 -18.15 -4.80 -2.59
N THR A 405 -16.97 -5.44 -2.55
CA THR A 405 -16.28 -5.89 -3.75
C THR A 405 -16.98 -7.07 -4.43
N CYS A 406 -17.58 -7.96 -3.64
CA CYS A 406 -18.42 -9.06 -4.11
C CYS A 406 -19.77 -8.58 -4.66
N ASN A 407 -20.52 -7.88 -3.81
CA ASN A 407 -21.89 -7.46 -4.06
C ASN A 407 -22.13 -6.07 -3.44
N PRO A 408 -21.91 -4.98 -4.20
CA PRO A 408 -22.18 -3.62 -3.73
C PRO A 408 -23.65 -3.35 -3.37
N SER A 409 -24.57 -4.21 -3.83
CA SER A 409 -26.01 -4.11 -3.58
C SER A 409 -26.48 -4.98 -2.41
N ASP A 410 -25.57 -5.58 -1.65
CA ASP A 410 -25.93 -6.38 -0.48
C ASP A 410 -26.69 -5.52 0.55
N PRO A 411 -27.88 -5.95 1.03
CA PRO A 411 -28.67 -5.17 1.96
C PRO A 411 -27.95 -4.78 3.25
N ALA A 412 -26.99 -5.58 3.72
CA ALA A 412 -26.25 -5.32 4.95
C ALA A 412 -25.27 -4.15 4.82
N ILE A 413 -24.86 -3.79 3.60
CA ILE A 413 -23.91 -2.70 3.30
C ILE A 413 -24.46 -1.71 2.29
N ALA A 414 -25.76 -1.75 2.00
CA ALA A 414 -26.37 -0.88 1.02
C ALA A 414 -26.13 0.59 1.39
N GLY A 415 -25.60 1.34 0.41
CA GLY A 415 -25.34 2.76 0.55
C GLY A 415 -25.89 3.53 -0.63
N ARG A 416 -25.77 4.84 -0.56
CA ARG A 416 -26.13 5.74 -1.65
C ARG A 416 -24.96 6.65 -1.98
N ARG A 417 -24.78 6.94 -3.25
CA ARG A 417 -23.91 8.03 -3.68
C ARG A 417 -24.64 9.36 -3.46
N ILE A 418 -24.03 10.29 -2.75
CA ILE A 418 -24.61 11.61 -2.46
C ILE A 418 -23.98 12.64 -3.39
N ASN A 419 -24.83 13.36 -4.15
CA ASN A 419 -24.46 14.44 -5.08
C ASN A 419 -23.36 14.10 -6.10
N ASP A 420 -23.22 12.82 -6.48
CA ASP A 420 -22.10 12.31 -7.25
C ASP A 420 -20.70 12.52 -6.63
N GLU A 421 -20.64 12.99 -5.37
CA GLU A 421 -19.41 13.32 -4.64
C GLU A 421 -18.84 12.10 -3.90
N PHE A 422 -19.63 11.43 -3.06
CA PHE A 422 -19.14 10.34 -2.20
C PHE A 422 -20.19 9.29 -1.89
N ASN A 423 -19.73 8.12 -1.48
CA ASN A 423 -20.57 7.02 -1.04
C ASN A 423 -20.86 7.11 0.46
N PHE A 424 -22.12 6.98 0.83
CA PHE A 424 -22.56 7.01 2.21
C PHE A 424 -23.31 5.72 2.58
N HIS A 425 -22.80 5.01 3.58
CA HIS A 425 -23.26 3.70 4.00
C HIS A 425 -23.69 3.71 5.48
N PRO A 426 -24.97 4.04 5.78
CA PRO A 426 -25.52 3.92 7.12
C PRO A 426 -25.99 2.48 7.39
N LEU A 427 -25.26 1.74 8.23
CA LEU A 427 -25.49 0.33 8.45
C LEU A 427 -26.33 0.07 9.71
N SER A 428 -27.39 -0.73 9.58
CA SER A 428 -28.23 -1.18 10.69
C SER A 428 -27.67 -2.49 11.28
N LEU A 429 -26.65 -2.38 12.12
CA LEU A 429 -25.93 -3.52 12.72
C LEU A 429 -26.00 -3.48 14.25
N GLY A 430 -25.93 -4.65 14.91
CA GLY A 430 -26.03 -4.76 16.37
C GLY A 430 -24.71 -4.60 17.14
N GLY A 431 -23.57 -4.54 16.45
CA GLY A 431 -22.24 -4.39 17.07
C GLY A 431 -21.94 -2.98 17.60
N GLU A 432 -20.76 -2.82 18.22
CA GLU A 432 -20.29 -1.50 18.70
C GLU A 432 -20.35 -0.45 17.58
N PRO A 433 -20.87 0.76 17.82
CA PRO A 433 -20.95 1.75 16.76
C PRO A 433 -19.55 2.24 16.35
N MET A 434 -19.40 2.65 15.09
CA MET A 434 -18.16 3.21 14.57
C MET A 434 -18.44 4.09 13.35
N VAL A 435 -17.72 5.20 13.22
CA VAL A 435 -17.66 5.98 11.97
C VAL A 435 -16.34 5.66 11.28
N HIS A 436 -16.38 5.34 9.99
CA HIS A 436 -15.20 5.12 9.17
C HIS A 436 -15.13 6.09 7.99
N LEU A 437 -13.93 6.63 7.75
CA LEU A 437 -13.58 7.47 6.61
C LEU A 437 -12.49 6.81 5.75
N SER A 438 -12.68 6.83 4.44
CA SER A 438 -11.69 6.38 3.45
C SER A 438 -10.88 7.53 2.84
N ARG A 439 -9.55 7.48 2.91
CA ARG A 439 -8.64 8.40 2.20
C ARG A 439 -7.98 7.78 0.97
N ASN A 440 -8.54 6.67 0.48
CA ASN A 440 -7.93 5.93 -0.61
C ASN A 440 -8.98 5.37 -1.58
N ARG A 441 -8.79 5.64 -2.88
CA ARG A 441 -9.57 5.21 -4.05
C ARG A 441 -11.02 5.65 -4.13
N VAL A 442 -11.74 5.58 -3.02
CA VAL A 442 -13.18 5.84 -2.95
C VAL A 442 -13.41 6.83 -1.82
N ALA A 443 -14.03 7.96 -2.15
CA ALA A 443 -14.60 8.88 -1.17
C ALA A 443 -15.81 8.20 -0.53
N GLU A 444 -15.65 7.74 0.71
CA GLU A 444 -16.62 6.88 1.38
C GLU A 444 -16.71 7.19 2.88
N VAL A 445 -17.94 7.23 3.38
CA VAL A 445 -18.28 7.33 4.80
C VAL A 445 -19.15 6.15 5.17
N VAL A 446 -18.68 5.31 6.09
CA VAL A 446 -19.42 4.14 6.60
C VAL A 446 -19.79 4.38 8.06
N LEU A 447 -21.08 4.30 8.39
CA LEU A 447 -21.57 4.34 9.76
C LEU A 447 -21.97 2.92 10.17
N PHE A 448 -21.14 2.27 10.96
CA PHE A 448 -21.51 1.04 11.65
C PHE A 448 -22.43 1.41 12.81
N GLY A 449 -23.73 1.18 12.66
CA GLY A 449 -24.77 1.66 13.56
C GLY A 449 -25.38 2.98 13.08
N MET A 450 -26.53 2.92 12.42
CA MET A 450 -27.19 4.09 11.83
C MET A 450 -27.84 5.06 12.84
N ASP A 451 -28.08 4.61 14.07
CA ASP A 451 -28.82 5.35 15.09
C ASP A 451 -27.92 6.26 15.96
N GLN A 452 -26.62 6.28 15.68
CA GLN A 452 -25.63 7.12 16.36
C GLN A 452 -26.05 8.58 16.45
N ARG A 453 -25.81 9.22 17.60
CA ARG A 453 -26.14 10.62 17.85
C ARG A 453 -24.92 11.50 18.08
N LEU A 454 -25.08 12.76 17.73
CA LEU A 454 -24.17 13.83 18.13
C LEU A 454 -24.54 14.31 19.54
N SER A 455 -23.53 14.45 20.40
CA SER A 455 -23.65 14.94 21.77
C SER A 455 -23.47 16.46 21.82
N PRO A 456 -24.50 17.27 22.14
CA PRO A 456 -24.36 18.71 22.33
C PRO A 456 -23.71 19.08 23.68
N PRO A 457 -23.16 20.30 23.84
CA PRO A 457 -23.10 21.36 22.84
C PRO A 457 -22.07 21.06 21.75
N LEU A 458 -22.36 21.52 20.55
CA LEU A 458 -21.44 21.42 19.41
C LEU A 458 -21.52 22.66 18.54
N ALA A 459 -20.38 23.01 17.97
CA ALA A 459 -20.22 24.03 16.93
C ALA A 459 -19.20 23.50 15.92
N LEU A 460 -19.72 22.96 14.81
CA LEU A 460 -18.92 22.31 13.76
C LEU A 460 -19.08 23.07 12.45
N SER A 461 -18.11 22.92 11.56
CA SER A 461 -18.14 23.49 10.21
C SER A 461 -17.88 22.42 9.15
N ALA A 462 -18.72 22.37 8.13
CA ALA A 462 -18.54 21.55 6.93
C ALA A 462 -18.16 22.46 5.76
N GLY A 463 -16.86 22.62 5.56
CA GLY A 463 -16.32 23.63 4.64
C GLY A 463 -16.58 25.05 5.15
N ASN A 464 -16.48 26.03 4.25
CA ASN A 464 -16.50 27.45 4.63
C ASN A 464 -17.91 28.06 4.65
N LYS A 465 -18.90 27.30 4.19
CA LYS A 465 -20.26 27.81 3.94
C LYS A 465 -21.32 27.15 4.81
N ILE A 466 -21.02 26.06 5.51
CA ILE A 466 -22.02 25.30 6.27
C ILE A 466 -21.58 25.21 7.73
N SER A 467 -22.42 25.72 8.62
CA SER A 467 -22.23 25.61 10.08
C SER A 467 -23.27 24.66 10.68
N ILE A 468 -22.86 23.92 11.71
CA ILE A 468 -23.67 22.95 12.42
C ILE A 468 -23.59 23.29 13.92
N ASN A 469 -24.72 23.64 14.53
CA ASN A 469 -24.76 24.09 15.92
C ASN A 469 -25.87 23.39 16.71
N ALA A 470 -25.57 23.00 17.95
CA ALA A 470 -26.58 22.54 18.91
C ALA A 470 -26.26 23.06 20.31
N THR A 471 -27.30 23.52 21.02
CA THR A 471 -27.20 23.96 22.41
C THR A 471 -27.11 22.75 23.36
N PRO A 472 -26.54 22.90 24.56
CA PRO A 472 -26.45 21.81 25.54
C PRO A 472 -27.80 21.13 25.77
N GLY A 473 -27.84 19.80 25.73
CA GLY A 473 -29.05 18.99 25.96
C GLY A 473 -30.11 19.03 24.86
N SER A 474 -29.82 19.63 23.69
CA SER A 474 -30.75 19.64 22.55
C SER A 474 -30.78 18.31 21.79
N ASP A 475 -31.96 17.76 21.56
CA ASP A 475 -32.14 16.61 20.66
C ASP A 475 -32.12 16.98 19.17
N THR A 476 -31.94 18.27 18.87
CA THR A 476 -31.90 18.82 17.51
C THR A 476 -30.63 19.61 17.25
N VAL A 477 -30.23 19.60 15.98
CA VAL A 477 -29.08 20.30 15.43
C VAL A 477 -29.57 21.30 14.38
N THR A 478 -29.10 22.54 14.47
CA THR A 478 -29.30 23.56 13.44
C THR A 478 -28.15 23.48 12.43
N ILE A 479 -28.49 23.30 11.15
CA ILE A 479 -27.55 23.38 10.04
C ILE A 479 -27.88 24.64 9.24
N SER A 480 -26.90 25.52 9.07
CA SER A 480 -27.06 26.79 8.33
C SER A 480 -26.04 26.86 7.21
N LYS A 481 -26.51 27.17 5.99
CA LYS A 481 -25.69 27.47 4.83
C LYS A 481 -25.66 28.97 4.55
N PHE A 482 -24.47 29.52 4.44
CA PHE A 482 -24.21 30.94 4.15
C PHE A 482 -23.59 31.08 2.76
N GLU A 483 -24.23 31.86 1.89
CA GLU A 483 -23.69 32.25 0.58
C GLU A 483 -23.79 33.76 0.40
N TYR A 484 -22.70 34.39 -0.02
CA TYR A 484 -22.65 35.83 -0.24
C TYR A 484 -23.72 36.25 -1.27
N GLY A 485 -24.60 37.16 -0.88
CA GLY A 485 -25.67 37.68 -1.73
C GLY A 485 -26.91 36.79 -1.87
N GLN A 486 -26.97 35.65 -1.17
CA GLN A 486 -28.17 34.79 -1.09
C GLN A 486 -28.78 34.81 0.31
N LYS A 487 -30.03 34.34 0.44
CA LYS A 487 -30.65 34.17 1.76
C LYS A 487 -30.09 32.93 2.43
N ASP A 488 -29.78 33.03 3.72
CA ASP A 488 -29.34 31.90 4.53
C ASP A 488 -30.38 30.78 4.49
N GLU A 489 -29.92 29.57 4.14
CA GLU A 489 -30.74 28.37 4.23
C GLU A 489 -30.49 27.72 5.59
N ARG A 490 -31.54 27.60 6.41
CA ARG A 490 -31.46 27.00 7.75
C ARG A 490 -32.35 25.78 7.83
N ARG A 491 -31.78 24.65 8.24
CA ARG A 491 -32.46 23.38 8.48
C ARG A 491 -32.32 23.00 9.95
N ILE A 492 -33.37 22.48 10.55
CA ILE A 492 -33.35 21.93 11.91
C ILE A 492 -33.66 20.45 11.79
N VAL A 493 -32.73 19.61 12.23
CA VAL A 493 -32.87 18.15 12.16
C VAL A 493 -32.54 17.52 13.51
N GLU A 494 -32.97 16.28 13.70
CA GLU A 494 -32.57 15.50 14.88
C GLU A 494 -31.05 15.34 14.94
N ASN A 495 -30.51 15.23 16.15
CA ASN A 495 -29.07 14.99 16.38
C ASN A 495 -28.56 13.61 15.94
N ASN A 496 -29.33 12.86 15.16
CA ASN A 496 -28.87 11.61 14.54
C ASN A 496 -27.81 11.91 13.47
N LEU A 497 -26.64 11.28 13.60
CA LEU A 497 -25.48 11.53 12.77
C LEU A 497 -25.74 11.23 11.29
N ALA A 498 -26.47 10.16 11.00
CA ALA A 498 -26.79 9.80 9.62
C ALA A 498 -27.69 10.84 8.95
N LYS A 499 -28.66 11.42 9.69
CA LYS A 499 -29.47 12.55 9.20
C LYS A 499 -28.62 13.79 8.97
N VAL A 500 -27.78 14.17 9.94
CA VAL A 500 -26.92 15.36 9.84
C VAL A 500 -25.98 15.29 8.62
N ILE A 501 -25.31 14.15 8.39
CA ILE A 501 -24.42 13.98 7.22
C ILE A 501 -25.18 14.15 5.91
N ARG A 502 -26.38 13.59 5.79
CA ARG A 502 -27.21 13.70 4.59
C ARG A 502 -27.60 15.14 4.31
N GLU A 503 -28.05 15.87 5.33
CA GLU A 503 -28.49 17.27 5.21
C GLU A 503 -27.34 18.21 4.86
N VAL A 504 -26.18 18.04 5.52
CA VAL A 504 -24.97 18.82 5.22
C VAL A 504 -24.51 18.57 3.78
N ALA A 505 -24.57 17.32 3.31
CA ALA A 505 -24.26 16.98 1.94
C ALA A 505 -25.29 17.59 0.96
N GLU A 506 -26.59 17.51 1.24
CA GLU A 506 -27.65 18.15 0.41
C GLU A 506 -27.48 19.67 0.28
N LEU A 507 -26.89 20.33 1.28
CA LEU A 507 -26.52 21.75 1.22
C LEU A 507 -25.27 22.03 0.37
N GLY A 508 -24.61 21.01 -0.15
CA GLY A 508 -23.49 21.09 -1.08
C GLY A 508 -22.11 20.82 -0.46
N ALA A 509 -22.05 20.21 0.74
CA ALA A 509 -20.78 19.77 1.31
C ALA A 509 -20.16 18.64 0.48
N THR A 510 -18.87 18.77 0.19
CA THR A 510 -18.07 17.73 -0.47
C THR A 510 -17.58 16.69 0.53
N TYR A 511 -16.98 15.60 0.05
CA TYR A 511 -16.37 14.60 0.94
C TYR A 511 -15.35 15.18 1.93
N PRO A 512 -14.37 16.02 1.50
CA PRO A 512 -13.46 16.68 2.43
C PRO A 512 -14.16 17.52 3.50
N ASP A 513 -15.30 18.14 3.19
CA ASP A 513 -16.06 18.96 4.14
C ASP A 513 -16.73 18.10 5.22
N VAL A 514 -17.33 16.98 4.81
CA VAL A 514 -17.93 16.00 5.74
C VAL A 514 -16.86 15.33 6.59
N ALA A 515 -15.74 14.92 6.00
CA ALA A 515 -14.60 14.34 6.72
C ALA A 515 -14.08 15.31 7.79
N ARG A 516 -13.87 16.59 7.43
CA ARG A 516 -13.42 17.64 8.37
C ARG A 516 -14.44 17.88 9.49
N MET A 517 -15.73 17.91 9.17
CA MET A 517 -16.80 18.06 10.16
C MET A 517 -16.78 16.91 11.18
N LEU A 518 -16.58 15.67 10.72
CA LEU A 518 -16.50 14.50 11.60
C LEU A 518 -15.23 14.51 12.46
N MET A 519 -14.10 14.96 11.92
CA MET A 519 -12.87 15.16 12.68
C MET A 519 -13.02 16.23 13.77
N GLN A 520 -13.69 17.35 13.46
CA GLN A 520 -14.07 18.37 14.46
C GLN A 520 -14.95 17.77 15.56
N ALA A 521 -15.96 16.98 15.18
CA ALA A 521 -16.86 16.34 16.13
C ALA A 521 -16.12 15.35 17.04
N LYS A 522 -15.13 14.61 16.51
CA LYS A 522 -14.24 13.75 17.30
C LYS A 522 -13.42 14.59 18.30
N ALA A 523 -12.78 15.65 17.83
CA ALA A 523 -11.92 16.51 18.64
C ALA A 523 -12.69 17.22 19.77
N GLN A 524 -13.96 17.58 19.52
CA GLN A 524 -14.86 18.17 20.50
C GLN A 524 -15.59 17.13 21.38
N HIS A 525 -15.31 15.82 21.21
CA HIS A 525 -15.98 14.72 21.91
C HIS A 525 -17.51 14.69 21.71
N ASN A 526 -17.98 15.12 20.55
CA ASN A 526 -19.40 15.12 20.20
C ASN A 526 -19.87 13.82 19.52
N LEU A 527 -18.98 12.90 19.17
CA LEU A 527 -19.35 11.60 18.59
C LEU A 527 -19.63 10.58 19.70
N GLU A 528 -20.77 9.88 19.60
CA GLU A 528 -21.09 8.72 20.45
C GLU A 528 -20.12 7.55 20.26
N SER A 529 -19.55 7.43 19.06
CA SER A 529 -18.66 6.34 18.68
C SER A 529 -17.28 6.82 18.29
N ARG A 530 -16.34 5.88 18.17
CA ARG A 530 -15.00 6.17 17.63
C ARG A 530 -15.07 6.49 16.14
N LEU A 531 -14.24 7.45 15.73
CA LEU A 531 -13.98 7.79 14.34
C LEU A 531 -12.63 7.20 13.91
N GLU A 532 -12.69 6.29 12.96
CA GLU A 532 -11.56 5.58 12.36
C GLU A 532 -11.33 6.05 10.93
N VAL A 533 -10.06 6.12 10.53
CA VAL A 533 -9.66 6.52 9.18
C VAL A 533 -8.78 5.43 8.61
N ASP A 534 -9.12 4.91 7.44
CA ASP A 534 -8.38 3.84 6.77
C ASP A 534 -8.03 2.66 7.68
N ALA A 535 -8.96 2.21 8.53
CA ALA A 535 -8.86 0.96 9.29
C ALA A 535 -8.88 -0.29 8.38
N LEU A 536 -7.93 -0.36 7.45
CA LEU A 536 -7.77 -1.40 6.44
C LEU A 536 -6.85 -2.51 6.97
N PRO A 537 -7.13 -3.77 6.60
CA PRO A 537 -6.21 -4.86 6.86
C PRO A 537 -4.85 -4.68 6.17
N ASN A 538 -3.78 -4.86 6.95
CA ASN A 538 -2.39 -4.75 6.47
C ASN A 538 -1.67 -6.10 6.44
N THR A 539 -0.57 -6.16 5.69
CA THR A 539 0.28 -7.36 5.54
C THR A 539 1.66 -7.17 6.15
N GLY A 540 2.52 -8.20 6.11
CA GLY A 540 3.89 -8.11 6.65
C GLY A 540 3.96 -8.19 8.18
N ARG A 541 2.87 -8.59 8.83
CA ARG A 541 2.79 -8.73 10.29
C ARG A 541 3.41 -10.05 10.76
N LEU A 542 3.86 -10.06 12.01
CA LEU A 542 4.35 -11.27 12.67
C LEU A 542 3.18 -12.12 13.17
N TYR A 543 3.20 -13.40 12.82
CA TYR A 543 2.40 -14.44 13.43
C TYR A 543 3.24 -15.16 14.49
N TYR A 544 2.65 -15.38 15.67
CA TYR A 544 3.31 -16.09 16.77
C TYR A 544 2.76 -17.51 16.86
N ARG A 545 3.64 -18.49 16.73
CA ARG A 545 3.30 -19.90 16.69
C ARG A 545 3.12 -20.47 18.08
N THR A 546 2.12 -21.33 18.24
CA THR A 546 1.97 -22.13 19.46
C THR A 546 3.12 -23.11 19.63
N LYS A 547 3.29 -23.68 20.83
CA LYS A 547 4.32 -24.71 21.06
C LYS A 547 4.17 -25.92 20.13
N GLU A 548 2.93 -26.36 19.91
CA GLU A 548 2.61 -27.46 19.02
C GLU A 548 3.02 -27.15 17.56
N GLU A 549 2.77 -25.92 17.10
CA GLU A 549 3.17 -25.49 15.76
C GLU A 549 4.69 -25.39 15.60
N GLN A 550 5.39 -24.94 16.65
CA GLN A 550 6.85 -24.92 16.67
C GLN A 550 7.45 -26.32 16.60
N ASP A 551 6.87 -27.27 17.34
CA ASP A 551 7.30 -28.67 17.33
C ASP A 551 7.04 -29.28 15.94
N LEU A 552 5.86 -29.02 15.36
CA LEU A 552 5.50 -29.45 14.01
C LEU A 552 6.46 -28.88 12.95
N ALA A 553 6.84 -27.60 13.05
CA ALA A 553 7.82 -26.98 12.15
C ALA A 553 9.21 -27.60 12.26
N SER A 554 9.63 -27.98 13.47
CA SER A 554 10.94 -28.58 13.75
C SER A 554 11.04 -30.08 13.44
N SER A 555 9.90 -30.77 13.29
CA SER A 555 9.79 -32.23 13.15
C SER A 555 10.58 -32.84 11.98
N ARG A 556 11.02 -32.04 11.00
CA ARG A 556 11.81 -32.47 9.84
C ARG A 556 13.16 -31.73 9.70
N GLY A 557 13.84 -31.50 10.83
CA GLY A 557 15.16 -30.84 10.85
C GLY A 557 15.12 -29.32 10.68
N GLY A 558 13.91 -28.74 10.75
CA GLY A 558 13.71 -27.29 10.76
C GLY A 558 14.11 -26.65 12.09
N ARG A 559 14.50 -25.37 12.05
CA ARG A 559 14.73 -24.61 13.30
C ARG A 559 13.39 -24.34 13.98
N ARG A 560 13.36 -24.46 15.31
CA ARG A 560 12.24 -24.04 16.13
C ARG A 560 12.09 -22.51 16.03
N LYS A 561 11.20 -22.04 15.15
CA LYS A 561 10.89 -20.62 14.98
C LYS A 561 9.61 -20.31 15.73
N GLU A 562 9.70 -19.39 16.68
CA GLU A 562 8.55 -18.91 17.46
C GLU A 562 7.61 -18.02 16.65
N LYS A 563 8.14 -17.35 15.61
CA LYS A 563 7.38 -16.38 14.82
C LYS A 563 7.71 -16.46 13.33
N SER A 564 6.74 -16.11 12.50
CA SER A 564 6.86 -15.99 11.05
C SER A 564 6.28 -14.66 10.57
N THR A 565 6.91 -14.01 9.58
CA THR A 565 6.33 -12.83 8.93
C THR A 565 5.38 -13.28 7.83
N ILE A 566 4.12 -12.87 7.91
CA ILE A 566 3.10 -13.27 6.94
C ILE A 566 3.05 -12.26 5.79
N GLY A 567 3.52 -12.73 4.63
CA GLY A 567 3.60 -11.93 3.42
C GLY A 567 4.57 -10.74 3.52
N ARG A 568 4.38 -9.73 2.68
CA ARG A 568 5.19 -8.51 2.63
C ARG A 568 4.31 -7.33 2.28
N GLU A 569 4.64 -6.16 2.79
CA GLU A 569 3.90 -4.91 2.55
C GLU A 569 3.70 -4.62 1.05
N ALA A 570 4.76 -4.78 0.25
CA ALA A 570 4.72 -4.62 -1.21
C ALA A 570 3.83 -5.66 -1.97
N LEU A 571 3.32 -6.67 -1.28
CA LEU A 571 2.46 -7.73 -1.84
C LEU A 571 1.07 -7.75 -1.20
N ILE A 572 0.64 -6.62 -0.63
CA ILE A 572 -0.72 -6.46 -0.10
C ILE A 572 -1.76 -6.73 -1.20
N PRO A 573 -2.84 -7.47 -0.89
CA PRO A 573 -3.95 -7.60 -1.82
C PRO A 573 -4.43 -6.24 -2.32
N ASN A 574 -4.57 -6.06 -3.63
CA ASN A 574 -4.88 -4.75 -4.19
C ASN A 574 -6.30 -4.27 -3.84
N ILE A 575 -7.18 -5.09 -3.27
CA ILE A 575 -8.41 -4.63 -2.61
C ILE A 575 -8.15 -3.73 -1.38
N PHE A 576 -6.98 -3.85 -0.74
CA PHE A 576 -6.58 -3.11 0.47
C PHE A 576 -5.35 -2.20 0.28
N SER A 577 -4.69 -2.23 -0.88
CA SER A 577 -3.51 -1.41 -1.13
C SER A 577 -3.83 0.08 -0.97
N ALA A 578 -3.24 0.73 0.04
CA ALA A 578 -3.02 2.17 0.04
C ALA A 578 -2.16 2.52 -1.18
N ASN A 579 -2.47 3.60 -1.90
CA ASN A 579 -1.56 4.05 -2.96
C ASN A 579 -0.17 4.30 -2.37
N GLU A 580 0.87 3.92 -3.11
CA GLU A 580 2.29 3.83 -2.73
C GLU A 580 2.90 5.18 -2.30
N GLU A 581 2.44 5.73 -1.16
CA GLU A 581 3.05 6.89 -0.50
C GLU A 581 4.40 6.51 0.15
N ASP A 582 4.67 5.21 0.39
CA ASP A 582 5.84 4.73 1.15
C ASP A 582 7.05 4.29 0.31
N VAL A 583 7.02 4.46 -1.03
CA VAL A 583 8.25 4.30 -1.83
C VAL A 583 9.09 5.56 -1.66
N LYS A 584 9.81 5.61 -0.53
CA LYS A 584 10.88 6.53 -0.15
C LYS A 584 11.04 7.76 -1.04
N ASP A 585 10.84 8.94 -0.44
CA ASP A 585 11.28 10.29 -0.86
C ASP A 585 12.78 10.43 -1.25
N GLU A 586 13.49 9.35 -1.54
CA GLU A 586 14.85 9.33 -2.07
C GLU A 586 14.85 8.86 -3.53
N LYS A 587 14.26 9.65 -4.42
CA LYS A 587 14.72 9.81 -5.80
C LYS A 587 14.05 11.02 -6.43
N ALA A 588 14.81 12.11 -6.43
CA ALA A 588 14.70 13.30 -7.27
C ALA A 588 13.27 13.68 -7.70
N ASP A 589 12.70 14.66 -7.01
CA ASP A 589 11.60 15.45 -7.54
C ASP A 589 11.94 15.86 -9.00
N PRO A 590 11.25 15.34 -10.02
CA PRO A 590 11.55 15.62 -11.41
C PRO A 590 11.18 17.05 -11.82
N PHE A 591 10.76 17.89 -10.87
CA PHE A 591 10.53 19.32 -11.02
C PHE A 591 11.67 20.19 -10.49
N VAL A 592 12.66 19.59 -9.80
CA VAL A 592 13.91 20.26 -9.43
C VAL A 592 14.95 19.95 -10.52
N GLY A 593 15.11 20.89 -11.45
CA GLY A 593 16.23 20.87 -12.37
C GLY A 593 17.55 20.93 -11.57
N ARG A 594 18.50 20.04 -11.88
CA ARG A 594 19.88 20.19 -11.40
C ARG A 594 20.40 21.51 -11.95
N THR A 595 20.44 22.55 -11.13
CA THR A 595 21.34 23.67 -11.35
C THR A 595 22.74 23.12 -11.17
N ALA A 596 23.46 22.95 -12.29
CA ALA A 596 24.89 22.74 -12.28
C ALA A 596 25.51 24.04 -11.74
N ASP A 597 25.84 24.06 -10.46
CA ASP A 597 26.74 25.06 -9.92
C ASP A 597 28.15 24.50 -10.04
N ALA A 598 28.91 25.08 -10.96
CA ALA A 598 30.34 24.85 -11.09
C ALA A 598 31.02 25.71 -10.03
N GLY A 599 31.41 25.06 -8.93
CA GLY A 599 32.26 25.64 -7.88
C GLY A 599 33.50 24.77 -7.75
N GLU A 600 34.65 25.41 -7.91
CA GLU A 600 35.98 24.86 -8.13
C GLU A 600 36.49 23.99 -6.97
N ASP A 601 37.13 22.87 -7.33
CA ASP A 601 37.94 22.04 -6.45
C ASP A 601 39.25 22.78 -6.10
N GLU A 602 39.50 23.05 -4.81
CA GLU A 602 40.86 23.20 -4.29
C GLU A 602 41.12 22.15 -3.21
N GLU A 603 41.99 21.21 -3.55
CA GLU A 603 42.69 20.32 -2.63
C GLU A 603 43.64 21.11 -1.73
N THR A 604 43.50 20.96 -0.41
CA THR A 604 44.67 20.82 0.47
C THR A 604 44.29 19.92 1.65
N GLY A 605 44.95 18.77 1.72
CA GLY A 605 44.90 17.90 2.90
C GLY A 605 45.82 18.40 4.00
N GLU A 606 45.50 18.01 5.23
CA GLU A 606 46.49 17.70 6.25
C GLU A 606 45.87 16.71 7.26
N ALA A 607 46.62 15.64 7.53
CA ALA A 607 46.28 14.59 8.46
C ALA A 607 46.92 14.86 9.83
N SER A 608 46.31 14.31 10.90
CA SER A 608 46.98 13.39 11.86
C SER A 608 46.58 13.60 13.33
N SER A 609 46.14 12.48 13.94
CA SER A 609 46.45 11.95 15.28
C SER A 609 46.18 12.79 16.55
N THR A 610 45.46 12.21 17.52
CA THR A 610 46.08 11.39 18.59
C THR A 610 45.03 10.67 19.45
N ASP A 611 45.33 9.40 19.76
CA ASP A 611 44.72 8.54 20.76
C ASP A 611 44.82 9.10 22.20
N ILE A 612 43.93 8.65 23.10
CA ILE A 612 44.28 8.01 24.39
C ILE A 612 43.10 7.17 24.92
N ARG A 613 43.37 5.85 24.94
CA ARG A 613 42.95 4.74 25.83
C ARG A 613 42.16 5.06 27.13
N GLN A 614 41.04 4.35 27.36
CA GLN A 614 40.83 3.23 28.33
C GLN A 614 40.78 3.65 29.82
N THR A 615 39.85 3.25 30.71
CA THR A 615 39.27 1.93 31.05
C THR A 615 38.08 2.07 32.04
N SER A 616 37.14 1.09 32.03
CA SER A 616 36.35 0.43 33.11
C SER A 616 36.04 1.18 34.44
N GLY A 617 34.89 1.04 35.13
CA GLY A 617 33.83 0.03 35.17
C GLY A 617 33.34 -0.12 36.64
N GLU A 618 32.05 -0.44 36.83
CA GLU A 618 31.34 -0.96 38.04
C GLU A 618 31.06 0.02 39.22
N GLU A 619 29.77 0.33 39.51
CA GLU A 619 28.83 -0.27 40.51
C GLU A 619 29.21 0.11 41.97
N SER A 620 28.36 0.49 42.93
CA SER A 620 26.91 0.41 43.15
C SER A 620 26.48 1.33 44.33
N ASP A 621 25.16 1.52 44.44
CA ASP A 621 24.32 1.58 45.65
C ASP A 621 24.24 2.74 46.67
N GLU A 622 22.95 2.97 47.01
CA GLU A 622 22.32 3.36 48.28
C GLU A 622 22.20 4.84 48.73
N SER A 623 20.93 5.25 48.83
CA SER A 623 20.39 6.36 49.64
C SER A 623 20.19 5.89 51.11
N PRO A 624 19.91 6.73 52.14
CA PRO A 624 18.62 7.46 52.23
C PRO A 624 18.57 8.73 53.14
N GLU A 625 17.36 9.31 53.21
CA GLU A 625 16.70 9.99 54.35
C GLU A 625 16.83 11.51 54.64
N GLU A 626 15.71 12.20 54.34
CA GLU A 626 14.86 13.10 55.16
C GLU A 626 15.39 14.03 56.28
N SER A 627 14.93 15.30 56.23
CA SER A 627 14.06 15.98 57.23
C SER A 627 14.21 17.52 57.09
N SER A 628 13.16 18.30 56.79
CA SER A 628 12.09 18.86 57.63
C SER A 628 12.29 20.34 58.01
N GLY A 629 11.23 21.15 57.84
CA GLY A 629 10.85 22.19 58.82
C GLY A 629 11.14 23.68 58.56
N GLY A 630 10.14 24.43 58.08
CA GLY A 630 9.46 25.45 58.92
C GLY A 630 9.85 26.95 58.92
N LYS A 631 8.99 27.76 58.26
CA LYS A 631 8.33 29.04 58.68
C LYS A 631 9.10 30.27 59.23
N GLY A 632 8.70 31.46 58.71
CA GLY A 632 8.64 32.76 59.45
C GLY A 632 9.04 33.99 58.62
N VAL A 633 8.12 34.74 57.98
CA VAL A 633 7.46 36.00 58.43
C VAL A 633 8.40 37.13 58.85
N GLY A 634 8.29 38.33 58.23
CA GLY A 634 8.70 39.58 58.88
C GLY A 634 9.04 40.77 57.99
N SER A 635 8.10 41.71 57.85
CA SER A 635 8.20 42.94 57.06
C SER A 635 9.16 44.04 57.59
N ARG A 636 9.55 44.95 56.68
CA ARG A 636 9.62 46.45 56.76
C ARG A 636 10.98 47.22 56.87
N ILE A 637 11.27 47.93 55.76
CA ILE A 637 11.52 49.41 55.58
C ILE A 637 12.74 50.08 56.28
N ARG A 638 13.69 50.65 55.49
CA ARG A 638 13.93 52.12 55.28
C ARG A 638 15.16 52.49 54.43
N LYS A 639 14.88 53.32 53.38
CA LYS A 639 15.54 54.53 52.82
C LYS A 639 17.06 54.58 52.57
N LEU A 640 17.49 55.01 51.37
CA LEU A 640 17.71 56.44 51.00
C LEU A 640 18.06 56.63 49.50
N ASN A 641 17.78 57.84 49.00
CA ASN A 641 17.80 58.39 47.62
C ASN A 641 19.19 58.89 47.16
N PHE A 642 19.45 59.03 45.83
CA PHE A 642 19.54 60.32 45.07
C PHE A 642 20.10 60.19 43.61
N PHE A 643 19.35 60.71 42.61
CA PHE A 643 19.73 61.58 41.45
C PHE A 643 20.69 61.09 40.32
N ARG A 644 20.59 61.44 39.02
CA ARG A 644 19.77 62.40 38.21
C ARG A 644 19.94 62.14 36.69
N SER A 645 18.87 62.40 35.91
CA SER A 645 18.66 62.97 34.53
C SER A 645 19.80 63.00 33.46
N GLN A 646 19.54 63.02 32.14
CA GLN A 646 18.57 63.86 31.41
C GLN A 646 18.41 63.43 29.92
N GLU A 647 17.20 63.57 29.38
CA GLU A 647 16.86 63.70 27.95
C GLU A 647 17.12 65.15 27.46
N ASP A 648 17.29 65.37 26.15
CA ASP A 648 16.58 66.43 25.40
C ASP A 648 16.86 66.39 23.87
N SER A 649 15.76 66.54 23.11
CA SER A 649 15.57 67.17 21.77
C SER A 649 16.20 66.51 20.52
N GLU A 650 15.52 66.35 19.37
CA GLU A 650 14.27 66.92 18.80
C GLU A 650 13.38 65.85 18.14
#